data_AF-A0A962I511-F1
#
_entry.id   AF-A0A962I511-F1
#
_cell.length_a   1.000
_cell.length_b   1.000
_cell.length_c   1.000
_cell.angle_alpha   90.00
_cell.angle_beta   90.00
_cell.angle_gamma   90.00
#
_symmetry.space_group_name_H-M   'P 1'
#
loop_
_entity.id
_entity.type
_entity.pdbx_description
1 polymer ?
#
loop_
_entity_poly.entity_id
_entity_poly.type
_entity_poly.pdbx_seq_one_letter_code
_entity_poly.pdbx_strand_id
1 'polypeptide(L)'
;MSAFKLMVLLAFCTPSLAATLRVGSGVDCDAANLAAAIALAEAGDVIELNGEDFPATQVVIPVDLTLRGGGQACQSVGATGPRARLLGAATPGSVIRVRFGAVLRATGLILEGGSAELGGGLWIDLASRVDANDLLINGNSASVSGGGVYVGQSAIFAVQTGLGGSDAGVEIIGNQAVVGGGIALGSNAELLFDAPASRIADNSAGDGGGLAVSPSARFALGEVLIENHTVNGLGGGIFVQSSAGSPNVLRLSTDQQTQIRNNQALHGGGIYLQAGSQCRIELGALLVGNSATLHGGAVAAEPGSCRIALQGARLQSNVAGDRGGAVSIASGAGLELFGSLLSGNSAQFGGAVAAENASLKINAGLFDGLAIGSELLDNQASQSGGGIWLSGSASTLFVGNSSGACLPHCRLAGNQASVDGGGLWIQDAYVELHPGTELLDNVALGDGGGLWAQGAALLGMASDSNIALRIHGNLAGDDGGGLHLLDAGATLNWAEIGMQGLGNSASDDGGGIYARSSLNPAPSLQLINSRVNHNDANDGGGIYAQGIDVLFSADLGNDEVLSDAPDCDPTSLPANRHCAELSGNQAAANGGGARVTANADLRLTGVGLRGNQAATGAAVSAFGADDLVLQRCLVAEQLGDALHMQVGGALQLSEVSLLANSGSALRLDGSAESLTAQIERSLIWGNGQGLSPSGSVALSSSCNNTQDNSLNGISSAPELVSNLRGDYHYAAGSAGVDLCVDGLPADLDGSPRPIGSGWDVGAFEGEFAPFIDPIFADQFETP
;
A
#
# COMPACT_ATOMS: atom_id res chain seq x y z
N MET A 1 -13.06 -40.69 -79.11
CA MET A 1 -11.65 -40.24 -79.08
C MET A 1 -11.22 -40.20 -77.62
N SER A 2 -10.58 -41.27 -77.14
CA SER A 2 -9.16 -41.28 -76.69
C SER A 2 -8.92 -40.34 -75.50
N ALA A 3 -9.01 -40.82 -74.26
CA ALA A 3 -7.93 -41.46 -73.49
C ALA A 3 -6.83 -40.48 -73.03
N PHE A 4 -6.87 -40.10 -71.75
CA PHE A 4 -5.68 -39.82 -70.95
C PHE A 4 -5.92 -40.34 -69.52
N LYS A 5 -5.17 -41.39 -69.16
CA LYS A 5 -5.07 -41.94 -67.80
C LYS A 5 -4.30 -40.94 -66.94
N LEU A 6 -4.87 -40.51 -65.82
CA LEU A 6 -4.10 -40.08 -64.65
C LEU A 6 -4.44 -41.04 -63.52
N MET A 7 -3.54 -41.98 -63.29
CA MET A 7 -3.59 -42.94 -62.20
C MET A 7 -3.05 -42.22 -60.96
N VAL A 8 -3.92 -41.67 -60.12
CA VAL A 8 -3.55 -41.18 -58.79
C VAL A 8 -3.35 -42.42 -57.92
N LEU A 9 -2.09 -42.74 -57.65
CA LEU A 9 -1.69 -43.69 -56.63
C LEU A 9 -1.98 -43.05 -55.28
N LEU A 10 -3.16 -43.31 -54.70
CA LEU A 10 -3.42 -43.07 -53.28
C LEU A 10 -2.56 -44.06 -52.49
N ALA A 11 -1.35 -43.65 -52.14
CA ALA A 11 -0.59 -44.29 -51.07
C ALA A 11 -1.37 -44.02 -49.78
N PHE A 12 -2.15 -45.02 -49.33
CA PHE A 12 -2.60 -45.09 -47.95
C PHE A 12 -1.34 -45.22 -47.08
N CYS A 13 -0.82 -44.08 -46.61
CA CYS A 13 0.09 -44.06 -45.48
C CYS A 13 -0.75 -44.39 -44.25
N THR A 14 -0.84 -45.67 -43.92
CA THR A 14 -1.24 -46.07 -42.57
C THR A 14 -0.23 -45.43 -41.61
N PRO A 15 -0.63 -44.71 -40.55
CA PRO A 15 0.33 -44.23 -39.57
C PRO A 15 1.14 -45.42 -39.07
N SER A 16 2.46 -45.37 -39.24
CA SER A 16 3.35 -46.33 -38.59
C SER A 16 3.07 -46.27 -37.09
N LEU A 17 2.99 -47.43 -36.44
CA LEU A 17 2.92 -47.46 -34.98
C LEU A 17 4.21 -46.83 -34.47
N ALA A 18 4.11 -45.87 -33.55
CA ALA A 18 5.26 -45.27 -32.88
C ALA A 18 6.21 -46.37 -32.37
N ALA A 19 7.44 -46.37 -32.87
CA ALA A 19 8.47 -47.33 -32.50
C ALA A 19 9.25 -46.83 -31.27
N THR A 20 9.90 -47.76 -30.58
CA THR A 20 10.88 -47.43 -29.53
C THR A 20 12.26 -47.82 -30.04
N LEU A 21 13.14 -46.82 -30.19
CA LEU A 21 14.52 -46.96 -30.65
C LEU A 21 15.47 -46.89 -29.44
N ARG A 22 16.24 -47.94 -29.20
CA ARG A 22 17.20 -48.03 -28.10
C ARG A 22 18.60 -47.69 -28.58
N VAL A 23 19.25 -46.78 -27.86
CA VAL A 23 20.60 -46.32 -28.20
C VAL A 23 21.65 -46.99 -27.34
N GLY A 24 22.70 -47.52 -27.97
CA GLY A 24 23.85 -48.10 -27.26
C GLY A 24 24.71 -48.99 -28.16
N SER A 25 25.69 -49.65 -27.55
CA SER A 25 26.70 -50.47 -28.25
C SER A 25 26.42 -51.98 -28.21
N GLY A 26 25.32 -52.40 -27.58
CA GLY A 26 24.93 -53.81 -27.43
C GLY A 26 24.19 -54.38 -28.63
N VAL A 27 24.12 -55.72 -28.72
CA VAL A 27 23.48 -56.44 -29.84
C VAL A 27 21.97 -56.25 -29.93
N ASP A 28 21.33 -55.82 -28.83
CA ASP A 28 19.89 -55.58 -28.74
C ASP A 28 19.50 -54.10 -28.94
N CYS A 29 20.47 -53.24 -29.31
CA CYS A 29 20.23 -51.82 -29.55
C CYS A 29 19.82 -51.56 -31.02
N ASP A 30 18.84 -50.68 -31.21
CA ASP A 30 18.34 -50.29 -32.53
C ASP A 30 19.28 -49.31 -33.25
N ALA A 31 20.10 -48.57 -32.50
CA ALA A 31 21.07 -47.63 -33.04
C ALA A 31 22.37 -47.57 -32.22
N ALA A 32 23.49 -47.47 -32.93
CA ALA A 32 24.84 -47.41 -32.34
C ALA A 32 25.14 -46.10 -31.58
N ASN A 33 24.40 -45.03 -31.88
CA ASN A 33 24.52 -43.71 -31.24
C ASN A 33 23.24 -42.89 -31.47
N LEU A 34 23.09 -41.80 -30.72
CA LEU A 34 21.90 -40.94 -30.75
C LEU A 34 21.65 -40.34 -32.14
N ALA A 35 22.70 -39.91 -32.85
CA ALA A 35 22.55 -39.37 -34.20
C ALA A 35 21.98 -40.40 -35.18
N ALA A 36 22.40 -41.66 -35.08
CA ALA A 36 21.86 -42.76 -35.87
C ALA A 36 20.39 -43.06 -35.52
N ALA A 37 20.01 -43.03 -34.23
CA ALA A 37 18.62 -43.21 -33.82
C ALA A 37 17.72 -42.10 -34.37
N ILE A 38 18.15 -40.84 -34.28
CA ILE A 38 17.40 -39.69 -34.81
C ILE A 38 17.25 -39.78 -36.33
N ALA A 39 18.27 -40.26 -37.04
CA ALA A 39 18.19 -40.44 -38.49
C ALA A 39 17.21 -41.55 -38.90
N LEU A 40 16.93 -42.50 -38.02
CA LEU A 40 15.96 -43.59 -38.22
C LEU A 40 14.55 -43.23 -37.74
N ALA A 41 14.42 -42.26 -36.84
CA ALA A 41 13.16 -41.94 -36.18
C ALA A 41 12.12 -41.36 -37.15
N GLU A 42 10.90 -41.88 -37.07
CA GLU A 42 9.70 -41.33 -37.68
C GLU A 42 8.91 -40.50 -36.65
N ALA A 43 7.98 -39.67 -37.15
CA ALA A 43 7.17 -38.84 -36.28
C ALA A 43 6.32 -39.69 -35.32
N GLY A 44 6.49 -39.48 -34.02
CA GLY A 44 5.84 -40.20 -32.93
C GLY A 44 6.75 -41.19 -32.18
N ASP A 45 7.95 -41.48 -32.70
CA ASP A 45 8.86 -42.46 -32.10
C ASP A 45 9.39 -42.04 -30.73
N VAL A 46 9.80 -43.03 -29.94
CA VAL A 46 10.46 -42.88 -28.64
C VAL A 46 11.91 -43.33 -28.76
N ILE A 47 12.85 -42.47 -28.42
CA ILE A 47 14.27 -42.80 -28.31
C ILE A 47 14.62 -42.98 -26.83
N GLU A 48 15.03 -44.19 -26.45
CA GLU A 48 15.47 -44.52 -25.08
C GLU A 48 16.99 -44.45 -24.97
N LEU A 49 17.45 -43.62 -24.04
CA LEU A 49 18.85 -43.43 -23.69
C LEU A 49 19.16 -44.12 -22.37
N ASN A 50 20.31 -44.80 -22.31
CA ASN A 50 20.85 -45.32 -21.05
C ASN A 50 21.40 -44.17 -20.18
N GLY A 51 21.61 -44.42 -18.89
CA GLY A 51 22.18 -43.45 -17.95
C GLY A 51 23.68 -43.18 -18.13
N GLU A 52 24.23 -43.31 -19.35
CA GLU A 52 25.63 -43.07 -19.66
C GLU A 52 25.85 -41.69 -20.31
N ASP A 53 27.13 -41.35 -20.50
CA ASP A 53 27.55 -40.14 -21.22
C ASP A 53 27.46 -40.35 -22.72
N PHE A 54 26.66 -39.52 -23.37
CA PHE A 54 26.62 -39.45 -24.83
C PHE A 54 27.65 -38.44 -25.32
N PRO A 55 28.48 -38.82 -26.30
CA PRO A 55 29.59 -37.99 -26.75
C PRO A 55 29.11 -36.66 -27.35
N ALA A 56 29.96 -35.65 -27.15
CA ALA A 56 29.86 -34.28 -27.62
C ALA A 56 29.43 -34.14 -29.09
N THR A 57 28.12 -34.08 -29.37
CA THR A 57 27.56 -33.93 -30.71
C THR A 57 26.30 -33.06 -30.64
N GLN A 58 26.13 -32.16 -31.61
CA GLN A 58 24.90 -31.37 -31.70
C GLN A 58 23.72 -32.28 -32.05
N VAL A 59 22.72 -32.34 -31.17
CA VAL A 59 21.51 -33.14 -31.37
C VAL A 59 20.45 -32.28 -32.06
N VAL A 60 20.12 -32.58 -33.32
CA VAL A 60 19.09 -31.85 -34.07
C VAL A 60 17.83 -32.70 -34.16
N ILE A 61 16.70 -32.18 -33.68
CA ILE A 61 15.39 -32.86 -33.71
C ILE A 61 14.54 -32.27 -34.85
N PRO A 62 14.29 -33.03 -35.93
CA PRO A 62 13.57 -32.52 -37.11
C PRO A 62 12.10 -32.97 -37.21
N VAL A 63 11.67 -33.91 -36.37
CA VAL A 63 10.33 -34.53 -36.38
C VAL A 63 9.83 -34.69 -34.94
N ASP A 64 8.53 -34.90 -34.78
CA ASP A 64 7.92 -35.15 -33.48
C ASP A 64 8.47 -36.44 -32.87
N LEU A 65 9.08 -36.38 -31.69
CA LEU A 65 9.60 -37.57 -31.02
C LEU A 65 9.68 -37.40 -29.50
N THR A 66 9.82 -38.51 -28.80
CA THR A 66 10.12 -38.53 -27.35
C THR A 66 11.58 -38.92 -27.15
N LEU A 67 12.34 -38.15 -26.39
CA LEU A 67 13.68 -38.50 -25.93
C LEU A 67 13.65 -38.75 -24.42
N ARG A 68 13.96 -39.99 -24.02
CA ARG A 68 13.80 -40.45 -22.64
C ARG A 68 15.10 -41.05 -22.13
N GLY A 69 15.68 -40.47 -21.08
CA GLY A 69 16.77 -41.07 -20.32
C GLY A 69 16.28 -41.99 -19.21
N GLY A 70 17.22 -42.56 -18.45
CA GLY A 70 16.92 -43.53 -17.40
C GLY A 70 16.61 -44.95 -17.90
N GLY A 71 16.86 -45.23 -19.18
CA GLY A 71 16.79 -46.58 -19.75
C GLY A 71 17.91 -47.49 -19.23
N GLN A 72 17.68 -48.80 -19.27
CA GLN A 72 18.73 -49.81 -19.13
C GLN A 72 19.30 -50.11 -20.52
N ALA A 73 20.63 -50.25 -20.64
CA ALA A 73 21.29 -50.43 -21.94
C ALA A 73 20.64 -51.56 -22.77
N CYS A 74 20.08 -51.20 -23.93
CA CYS A 74 19.44 -52.10 -24.88
C CYS A 74 18.33 -53.03 -24.32
N GLN A 75 17.67 -52.70 -23.20
CA GLN A 75 16.62 -53.55 -22.60
C GLN A 75 15.29 -52.82 -22.35
N SER A 76 14.18 -53.58 -22.41
CA SER A 76 12.80 -53.10 -22.31
C SER A 76 12.31 -52.95 -20.86
N VAL A 77 12.89 -52.02 -20.09
CA VAL A 77 12.34 -51.67 -18.78
C VAL A 77 12.23 -50.15 -18.68
N GLY A 78 11.03 -49.68 -18.33
CA GLY A 78 10.70 -48.26 -18.26
C GLY A 78 11.70 -47.42 -17.43
N ALA A 79 11.78 -46.14 -17.79
CA ALA A 79 12.72 -45.17 -17.25
C ALA A 79 12.69 -45.08 -15.72
N THR A 80 13.64 -45.75 -15.09
CA THR A 80 13.87 -45.73 -13.63
C THR A 80 15.36 -45.59 -13.27
N GLY A 81 16.25 -45.58 -14.27
CA GLY A 81 17.68 -45.32 -14.11
C GLY A 81 18.03 -43.83 -14.04
N PRO A 82 19.31 -43.48 -13.83
CA PRO A 82 19.75 -42.09 -13.73
C PRO A 82 19.58 -41.33 -15.06
N ARG A 83 19.54 -39.99 -14.98
CA ARG A 83 19.42 -39.12 -16.15
C ARG A 83 20.53 -39.41 -17.18
N ALA A 84 20.19 -39.46 -18.46
CA ALA A 84 21.16 -39.62 -19.54
C ALA A 84 21.89 -38.30 -19.81
N ARG A 85 23.22 -38.32 -19.92
CA ARG A 85 24.01 -37.08 -20.03
C ARG A 85 24.41 -36.78 -21.46
N LEU A 86 23.99 -35.63 -21.97
CA LEU A 86 24.31 -35.12 -23.31
C LEU A 86 25.31 -33.97 -23.20
N LEU A 87 26.51 -34.17 -23.76
CA LEU A 87 27.58 -33.19 -23.73
C LEU A 87 27.55 -32.27 -24.96
N GLY A 88 27.85 -30.99 -24.76
CA GLY A 88 28.04 -30.01 -25.83
C GLY A 88 29.22 -30.35 -26.74
N ALA A 89 29.10 -30.01 -28.04
CA ALA A 89 30.14 -30.24 -29.03
C ALA A 89 31.36 -29.31 -28.83
N ALA A 90 32.54 -29.73 -29.31
CA ALA A 90 33.74 -28.88 -29.31
C ALA A 90 33.62 -27.65 -30.25
N THR A 91 32.72 -27.73 -31.23
CA THR A 91 32.35 -26.60 -32.08
C THR A 91 31.15 -25.86 -31.50
N PRO A 92 31.05 -24.53 -31.67
CA PRO A 92 29.90 -23.78 -31.15
C PRO A 92 28.56 -24.35 -31.64
N GLY A 93 27.66 -24.63 -30.71
CA GLY A 93 26.34 -25.19 -30.94
C GLY A 93 25.62 -25.56 -29.65
N SER A 94 24.28 -25.58 -29.72
CA SER A 94 23.41 -26.06 -28.64
C SER A 94 23.60 -27.56 -28.41
N VAL A 95 23.40 -28.05 -27.18
CA VAL A 95 23.34 -29.51 -26.93
C VAL A 95 22.19 -30.13 -27.72
N ILE A 96 20.99 -29.56 -27.59
CA ILE A 96 19.81 -29.92 -28.38
C ILE A 96 19.31 -28.71 -29.17
N ARG A 97 18.99 -28.91 -30.46
CA ARG A 97 18.23 -27.96 -31.28
C ARG A 97 16.99 -28.63 -31.86
N VAL A 98 15.81 -28.15 -31.47
CA VAL A 98 14.52 -28.58 -32.02
C VAL A 98 14.10 -27.60 -33.10
N ARG A 99 13.72 -28.08 -34.28
CA ARG A 99 13.42 -27.20 -35.41
C ARG A 99 12.35 -27.76 -36.33
N PHE A 100 11.98 -26.96 -37.33
CA PHE A 100 10.98 -27.31 -38.35
C PHE A 100 9.56 -27.53 -37.83
N GLY A 101 9.22 -26.93 -36.69
CA GLY A 101 7.90 -27.09 -36.07
C GLY A 101 7.73 -28.42 -35.34
N ALA A 102 8.82 -29.15 -35.09
CA ALA A 102 8.79 -30.43 -34.38
C ALA A 102 8.41 -30.26 -32.91
N VAL A 103 7.77 -31.30 -32.36
CA VAL A 103 7.46 -31.46 -30.94
C VAL A 103 8.41 -32.48 -30.31
N LEU A 104 9.26 -32.04 -29.38
CA LEU A 104 10.10 -32.91 -28.58
C LEU A 104 9.48 -33.12 -27.20
N ARG A 105 9.25 -34.37 -26.80
CA ARG A 105 8.99 -34.72 -25.39
C ARG A 105 10.29 -35.19 -24.75
N ALA A 106 10.86 -34.42 -23.83
CA ALA A 106 12.16 -34.71 -23.22
C ALA A 106 12.01 -35.04 -21.73
N THR A 107 12.56 -36.18 -21.30
CA THR A 107 12.56 -36.56 -19.89
C THR A 107 13.80 -37.34 -19.45
N GLY A 108 14.27 -37.11 -18.23
CA GLY A 108 15.40 -37.82 -17.64
C GLY A 108 16.74 -37.50 -18.30
N LEU A 109 17.02 -36.24 -18.63
CA LEU A 109 18.25 -35.84 -19.35
C LEU A 109 19.06 -34.80 -18.58
N ILE A 110 20.38 -34.84 -18.77
CA ILE A 110 21.31 -33.77 -18.39
C ILE A 110 21.85 -33.15 -19.67
N LEU A 111 21.70 -31.83 -19.85
CA LEU A 111 22.26 -31.05 -20.95
C LEU A 111 23.37 -30.16 -20.40
N GLU A 112 24.62 -30.43 -20.75
CA GLU A 112 25.77 -29.68 -20.20
C GLU A 112 26.88 -29.37 -21.21
N GLY A 113 27.59 -28.27 -20.96
CA GLY A 113 28.77 -27.86 -21.73
C GLY A 113 28.48 -27.36 -23.16
N GLY A 114 27.22 -27.09 -23.50
CA GLY A 114 26.87 -26.46 -24.76
C GLY A 114 27.33 -25.00 -24.81
N SER A 115 27.76 -24.55 -26.00
CA SER A 115 28.32 -23.21 -26.22
C SER A 115 27.81 -22.68 -27.56
N ALA A 116 26.77 -21.85 -27.56
CA ALA A 116 26.10 -21.43 -28.79
C ALA A 116 26.02 -19.90 -28.92
N GLU A 117 25.44 -19.42 -30.03
CA GLU A 117 24.97 -18.03 -30.10
C GLU A 117 23.66 -17.88 -29.31
N LEU A 118 22.76 -18.85 -29.48
CA LEU A 118 21.45 -18.93 -28.84
C LEU A 118 21.24 -20.32 -28.26
N GLY A 119 20.73 -20.41 -27.03
CA GLY A 119 20.32 -21.68 -26.44
C GLY A 119 21.50 -22.63 -26.23
N GLY A 120 22.40 -22.35 -25.29
CA GLY A 120 23.60 -23.17 -25.09
C GLY A 120 23.26 -24.64 -24.79
N GLY A 121 22.32 -24.88 -23.88
CA GLY A 121 21.77 -26.22 -23.63
C GLY A 121 20.73 -26.62 -24.68
N LEU A 122 19.67 -25.82 -24.80
CA LEU A 122 18.51 -26.11 -25.64
C LEU A 122 18.13 -24.91 -26.49
N TRP A 123 18.02 -25.11 -27.81
CA TRP A 123 17.46 -24.14 -28.73
C TRP A 123 16.17 -24.69 -29.36
N ILE A 124 15.05 -24.05 -29.05
CA ILE A 124 13.75 -24.31 -29.67
C ILE A 124 13.54 -23.30 -30.81
N ASP A 125 13.61 -23.75 -32.05
CA ASP A 125 13.51 -22.90 -33.24
C ASP A 125 12.06 -22.54 -33.56
N LEU A 126 11.86 -21.63 -34.53
CA LEU A 126 10.57 -21.06 -34.96
C LEU A 126 9.44 -22.10 -34.95
N ALA A 127 8.37 -21.78 -34.20
CA ALA A 127 7.14 -22.59 -34.09
C ALA A 127 7.31 -24.04 -33.62
N SER A 128 8.48 -24.40 -33.06
CA SER A 128 8.73 -25.73 -32.50
C SER A 128 8.32 -25.79 -31.02
N ARG A 129 8.17 -27.00 -30.47
CA ARG A 129 7.73 -27.20 -29.08
C ARG A 129 8.62 -28.20 -28.35
N VAL A 130 8.89 -27.93 -27.07
CA VAL A 130 9.47 -28.88 -26.14
C VAL A 130 8.53 -29.05 -24.94
N ASP A 131 8.11 -30.28 -24.68
CA ASP A 131 7.47 -30.72 -23.44
C ASP A 131 8.53 -31.39 -22.57
N ALA A 132 8.85 -30.79 -21.42
CA ALA A 132 9.95 -31.20 -20.56
C ALA A 132 9.51 -31.64 -19.17
N ASN A 133 10.21 -32.63 -18.64
CA ASN A 133 10.06 -33.15 -17.28
C ASN A 133 11.40 -33.77 -16.85
N ASP A 134 11.78 -33.73 -15.57
CA ASP A 134 13.01 -34.36 -15.08
C ASP A 134 14.28 -34.03 -15.92
N LEU A 135 14.50 -32.75 -16.20
CA LEU A 135 15.67 -32.28 -16.95
C LEU A 135 16.62 -31.48 -16.05
N LEU A 136 17.93 -31.64 -16.27
CA LEU A 136 18.96 -30.74 -15.75
C LEU A 136 19.68 -30.06 -16.91
N ILE A 137 19.61 -28.73 -16.98
CA ILE A 137 20.30 -27.92 -17.97
C ILE A 137 21.36 -27.11 -17.23
N ASN A 138 22.60 -27.58 -17.29
CA ASN A 138 23.66 -27.14 -16.39
C ASN A 138 24.93 -26.67 -17.11
N GLY A 139 25.46 -25.51 -16.72
CA GLY A 139 26.79 -25.07 -17.15
C GLY A 139 26.92 -24.80 -18.66
N ASN A 140 25.85 -24.34 -19.30
CA ASN A 140 25.85 -24.01 -20.73
C ASN A 140 26.06 -22.51 -20.94
N SER A 141 26.58 -22.13 -22.11
CA SER A 141 26.85 -20.74 -22.46
C SER A 141 26.26 -20.34 -23.81
N ALA A 142 25.80 -19.09 -23.89
CA ALA A 142 25.35 -18.45 -25.13
C ALA A 142 26.01 -17.08 -25.29
N SER A 143 26.52 -16.75 -26.48
CA SER A 143 27.12 -15.44 -26.72
C SER A 143 26.10 -14.31 -26.90
N VAL A 144 24.81 -14.64 -27.06
CA VAL A 144 23.71 -13.67 -27.22
C VAL A 144 22.59 -13.93 -26.22
N SER A 145 21.87 -15.05 -26.32
CA SER A 145 20.71 -15.26 -25.44
C SER A 145 20.42 -16.70 -25.09
N GLY A 146 19.88 -16.92 -23.89
CA GLY A 146 19.43 -18.24 -23.44
C GLY A 146 20.61 -19.16 -23.17
N GLY A 147 21.39 -18.90 -22.12
CA GLY A 147 22.56 -19.72 -21.78
C GLY A 147 22.16 -21.19 -21.62
N GLY A 148 21.09 -21.43 -20.84
CA GLY A 148 20.45 -22.73 -20.74
C GLY A 148 19.51 -22.99 -21.93
N VAL A 149 18.48 -22.16 -22.09
CA VAL A 149 17.40 -22.36 -23.07
C VAL A 149 17.12 -21.08 -23.86
N TYR A 150 17.04 -21.19 -25.18
CA TYR A 150 16.47 -20.15 -26.04
C TYR A 150 15.19 -20.66 -26.71
N VAL A 151 14.09 -19.97 -26.47
CA VAL A 151 12.78 -20.24 -27.08
C VAL A 151 12.55 -19.22 -28.20
N GLY A 152 12.66 -19.68 -29.44
CA GLY A 152 12.54 -18.85 -30.62
C GLY A 152 11.13 -18.33 -30.86
N GLN A 153 10.97 -17.56 -31.95
CA GLN A 153 9.69 -16.95 -32.28
C GLN A 153 8.55 -17.98 -32.38
N SER A 154 7.42 -17.69 -31.74
CA SER A 154 6.24 -18.57 -31.70
C SER A 154 6.51 -20.00 -31.23
N ALA A 155 7.67 -20.27 -30.63
CA ALA A 155 8.03 -21.57 -30.09
C ALA A 155 7.51 -21.72 -28.66
N ILE A 156 7.39 -22.96 -28.19
CA ILE A 156 6.84 -23.25 -26.87
C ILE A 156 7.80 -24.11 -26.06
N PHE A 157 8.10 -23.68 -24.84
CA PHE A 157 8.73 -24.52 -23.82
C PHE A 157 7.73 -24.76 -22.69
N ALA A 158 7.30 -26.01 -22.53
CA ALA A 158 6.35 -26.40 -21.50
C ALA A 158 6.99 -27.41 -20.55
N VAL A 159 7.01 -27.10 -19.26
CA VAL A 159 7.46 -27.96 -18.18
C VAL A 159 6.22 -28.49 -17.46
N GLN A 160 6.02 -29.81 -17.49
CA GLN A 160 4.81 -30.47 -16.99
C GLN A 160 5.14 -31.75 -16.23
N THR A 161 4.26 -32.15 -15.31
CA THR A 161 4.34 -33.46 -14.63
C THR A 161 3.85 -34.61 -15.52
N GLY A 162 4.15 -35.84 -15.13
CA GLY A 162 3.53 -37.05 -15.69
C GLY A 162 4.12 -37.54 -17.01
N LEU A 163 5.01 -36.78 -17.65
CA LEU A 163 5.83 -37.30 -18.76
C LEU A 163 6.77 -38.39 -18.22
N GLY A 164 6.57 -39.63 -18.70
CA GLY A 164 7.39 -40.76 -18.26
C GLY A 164 7.08 -41.29 -16.86
N GLY A 165 6.04 -40.79 -16.18
CA GLY A 165 5.65 -41.22 -14.84
C GLY A 165 6.47 -40.62 -13.69
N SER A 166 7.20 -39.53 -13.95
CA SER A 166 7.99 -38.79 -12.96
C SER A 166 7.30 -37.49 -12.53
N ASP A 167 7.35 -37.21 -11.23
CA ASP A 167 6.94 -35.94 -10.63
C ASP A 167 8.12 -34.98 -10.44
N ALA A 168 9.31 -35.30 -11.00
CA ALA A 168 10.48 -34.44 -10.91
C ALA A 168 10.36 -33.22 -11.82
N GLY A 169 10.74 -32.05 -11.27
CA GLY A 169 10.77 -30.79 -12.00
C GLY A 169 11.93 -30.66 -12.98
N VAL A 170 12.07 -29.45 -13.55
CA VAL A 170 13.18 -29.08 -14.42
C VAL A 170 14.13 -28.13 -13.67
N GLU A 171 15.42 -28.40 -13.76
CA GLU A 171 16.50 -27.63 -13.14
C GLU A 171 17.35 -26.93 -14.21
N ILE A 172 17.47 -25.60 -14.17
CA ILE A 172 18.27 -24.80 -15.10
C ILE A 172 19.30 -24.00 -14.29
N ILE A 173 20.53 -24.50 -14.24
CA ILE A 173 21.53 -24.08 -13.24
C ILE A 173 22.86 -23.66 -13.87
N GLY A 174 23.46 -22.58 -13.38
CA GLY A 174 24.86 -22.25 -13.70
C GLY A 174 25.11 -21.91 -15.17
N ASN A 175 24.09 -21.48 -15.90
CA ASN A 175 24.20 -21.12 -17.32
C ASN A 175 24.52 -19.63 -17.50
N GLN A 176 25.14 -19.28 -18.63
CA GLN A 176 25.62 -17.92 -18.89
C GLN A 176 25.17 -17.39 -20.26
N ALA A 177 24.71 -16.14 -20.32
CA ALA A 177 24.44 -15.44 -21.58
C ALA A 177 24.70 -13.94 -21.49
N VAL A 178 24.50 -13.19 -22.60
CA VAL A 178 24.38 -11.73 -22.52
C VAL A 178 22.99 -11.36 -22.01
N VAL A 179 21.93 -12.03 -22.47
CA VAL A 179 20.54 -11.84 -22.03
C VAL A 179 19.88 -13.20 -21.75
N GLY A 180 19.24 -13.37 -20.60
CA GLY A 180 18.56 -14.63 -20.25
C GLY A 180 19.57 -15.75 -19.95
N GLY A 181 20.21 -15.69 -18.79
CA GLY A 181 21.25 -16.66 -18.40
C GLY A 181 20.68 -18.08 -18.36
N GLY A 182 19.56 -18.26 -17.67
CA GLY A 182 18.80 -19.51 -17.67
C GLY A 182 17.99 -19.67 -18.96
N ILE A 183 16.98 -18.82 -19.16
CA ILE A 183 16.04 -18.88 -20.28
C ILE A 183 15.93 -17.53 -20.97
N ALA A 184 15.87 -17.51 -22.31
CA ALA A 184 15.47 -16.34 -23.08
C ALA A 184 14.29 -16.68 -24.01
N LEU A 185 13.26 -15.83 -23.99
CA LEU A 185 12.07 -15.93 -24.84
C LEU A 185 12.13 -14.89 -25.97
N GLY A 186 12.04 -15.36 -27.21
CA GLY A 186 11.85 -14.52 -28.39
C GLY A 186 10.39 -14.06 -28.57
N SER A 187 10.12 -13.27 -29.60
CA SER A 187 8.78 -12.71 -29.82
C SER A 187 7.70 -13.77 -30.02
N ASN A 188 6.56 -13.62 -29.35
CA ASN A 188 5.44 -14.58 -29.34
C ASN A 188 5.82 -15.99 -28.85
N ALA A 189 7.00 -16.18 -28.25
CA ALA A 189 7.35 -17.42 -27.58
C ALA A 189 6.44 -17.63 -26.35
N GLU A 190 6.25 -18.89 -25.98
CA GLU A 190 5.48 -19.28 -24.81
C GLU A 190 6.32 -20.13 -23.85
N LEU A 191 6.28 -19.76 -22.57
CA LEU A 191 6.88 -20.52 -21.48
C LEU A 191 5.81 -20.93 -20.47
N LEU A 192 5.67 -22.23 -20.22
CA LEU A 192 4.74 -22.76 -19.24
C LEU A 192 5.51 -23.59 -18.22
N PHE A 193 5.46 -23.23 -16.95
CA PHE A 193 5.89 -24.09 -15.84
C PHE A 193 4.67 -24.51 -15.04
N ASP A 194 4.43 -25.82 -15.02
CA ASP A 194 3.35 -26.50 -14.29
C ASP A 194 3.89 -27.84 -13.76
N ALA A 195 5.00 -27.77 -13.03
CA ALA A 195 5.59 -28.92 -12.37
C ALA A 195 6.30 -28.55 -11.06
N PRO A 196 6.01 -29.26 -9.95
CA PRO A 196 6.65 -29.04 -8.66
C PRO A 196 8.15 -29.29 -8.76
N ALA A 197 8.88 -28.73 -7.79
CA ALA A 197 10.34 -28.88 -7.66
C ALA A 197 11.13 -28.39 -8.88
N SER A 198 10.55 -27.52 -9.71
CA SER A 198 11.27 -26.86 -10.79
C SER A 198 12.10 -25.69 -10.25
N ARG A 199 13.32 -25.53 -10.76
CA ARG A 199 14.29 -24.55 -10.24
C ARG A 199 15.11 -23.90 -11.36
N ILE A 200 15.20 -22.58 -11.34
CA ILE A 200 16.12 -21.79 -12.16
C ILE A 200 17.05 -21.11 -11.16
N ALA A 201 18.35 -21.43 -11.20
CA ALA A 201 19.26 -20.95 -10.16
C ALA A 201 20.67 -20.68 -10.65
N ASP A 202 21.36 -19.75 -9.99
CA ASP A 202 22.80 -19.52 -10.15
C ASP A 202 23.22 -19.23 -11.61
N ASN A 203 22.29 -18.75 -12.44
CA ASN A 203 22.57 -18.34 -13.82
C ASN A 203 23.04 -16.87 -13.86
N SER A 204 23.84 -16.53 -14.88
CA SER A 204 24.44 -15.19 -15.02
C SER A 204 24.15 -14.60 -16.40
N ALA A 205 23.77 -13.32 -16.42
CA ALA A 205 23.60 -12.56 -17.65
C ALA A 205 23.90 -11.06 -17.42
N GLY A 206 23.96 -10.30 -18.52
CA GLY A 206 23.87 -8.84 -18.46
C GLY A 206 22.50 -8.41 -17.93
N ASP A 207 21.43 -8.98 -18.51
CA ASP A 207 20.04 -8.77 -18.11
C ASP A 207 19.27 -10.11 -18.03
N GLY A 208 18.38 -10.25 -17.05
CA GLY A 208 17.54 -11.45 -16.89
C GLY A 208 18.36 -12.69 -16.52
N GLY A 209 18.88 -12.75 -15.30
CA GLY A 209 19.75 -13.87 -14.89
C GLY A 209 19.02 -15.20 -15.01
N GLY A 210 17.80 -15.30 -14.46
CA GLY A 210 16.95 -16.47 -14.61
C GLY A 210 16.22 -16.50 -15.96
N LEU A 211 15.45 -15.46 -16.24
CA LEU A 211 14.57 -15.36 -17.41
C LEU A 211 14.64 -13.98 -18.06
N ALA A 212 14.79 -13.95 -19.39
CA ALA A 212 14.61 -12.74 -20.20
C ALA A 212 13.45 -12.91 -21.19
N VAL A 213 12.58 -11.90 -21.26
CA VAL A 213 11.32 -11.96 -22.02
C VAL A 213 11.26 -10.85 -23.06
N SER A 214 11.23 -11.21 -24.34
CA SER A 214 11.07 -10.28 -25.46
C SER A 214 9.61 -9.81 -25.62
N PRO A 215 9.35 -8.72 -26.37
CA PRO A 215 7.99 -8.25 -26.63
C PRO A 215 7.08 -9.30 -27.26
N SER A 216 5.81 -9.30 -26.83
CA SER A 216 4.74 -10.25 -27.19
C SER A 216 4.94 -11.69 -26.71
N ALA A 217 6.02 -12.00 -25.99
CA ALA A 217 6.17 -13.32 -25.38
C ALA A 217 5.19 -13.48 -24.20
N ARG A 218 4.81 -14.73 -23.95
CA ARG A 218 3.87 -15.11 -22.89
C ARG A 218 4.55 -16.09 -21.96
N PHE A 219 4.27 -15.96 -20.67
CA PHE A 219 4.71 -16.94 -19.71
C PHE A 219 3.78 -17.07 -18.52
N ALA A 220 3.65 -18.31 -18.05
CA ALA A 220 2.91 -18.69 -16.86
C ALA A 220 3.81 -19.58 -16.00
N LEU A 221 4.07 -19.13 -14.77
CA LEU A 221 4.98 -19.81 -13.84
C LEU A 221 4.24 -20.27 -12.57
N GLY A 222 3.98 -21.57 -12.49
CA GLY A 222 3.50 -22.27 -11.29
C GLY A 222 4.58 -23.15 -10.67
N GLU A 223 4.61 -23.21 -9.33
CA GLU A 223 5.45 -24.11 -8.54
C GLU A 223 6.96 -24.07 -8.87
N VAL A 224 7.49 -22.91 -9.26
CA VAL A 224 8.90 -22.74 -9.66
C VAL A 224 9.68 -21.84 -8.70
N LEU A 225 10.94 -22.21 -8.45
CA LEU A 225 11.90 -21.43 -7.68
C LEU A 225 12.92 -20.74 -8.60
N ILE A 226 12.98 -19.41 -8.55
CA ILE A 226 13.96 -18.58 -9.28
C ILE A 226 14.88 -17.91 -8.26
N GLU A 227 16.15 -18.33 -8.16
CA GLU A 227 17.02 -17.84 -7.07
C GLU A 227 18.50 -17.65 -7.40
N ASN A 228 19.15 -16.82 -6.58
CA ASN A 228 20.60 -16.60 -6.56
C ASN A 228 21.20 -16.13 -7.89
N HIS A 229 20.41 -15.44 -8.71
CA HIS A 229 20.92 -14.82 -9.92
C HIS A 229 21.59 -13.49 -9.60
N THR A 230 22.76 -13.25 -10.18
CA THR A 230 23.47 -11.97 -10.05
C THR A 230 23.70 -11.39 -11.43
N VAL A 231 23.08 -10.24 -11.70
CA VAL A 231 23.23 -9.48 -12.94
C VAL A 231 23.71 -8.07 -12.64
N ASN A 232 24.49 -7.50 -13.55
CA ASN A 232 24.94 -6.10 -13.43
C ASN A 232 23.98 -5.10 -14.09
N GLY A 233 23.00 -5.59 -14.84
CA GLY A 233 21.97 -4.81 -15.50
C GLY A 233 20.61 -5.00 -14.83
N LEU A 234 19.63 -5.41 -15.61
CA LEU A 234 18.21 -5.35 -15.28
C LEU A 234 17.65 -6.73 -14.96
N GLY A 235 16.81 -6.83 -13.92
CA GLY A 235 16.01 -8.02 -13.65
C GLY A 235 16.86 -9.22 -13.22
N GLY A 236 17.24 -9.29 -11.95
CA GLY A 236 18.12 -10.36 -11.45
C GLY A 236 17.50 -11.73 -11.68
N GLY A 237 16.27 -11.93 -11.22
CA GLY A 237 15.48 -13.11 -11.55
C GLY A 237 14.90 -13.03 -12.97
N ILE A 238 14.08 -12.02 -13.22
CA ILE A 238 13.30 -11.88 -14.46
C ILE A 238 13.47 -10.48 -15.04
N PHE A 239 13.85 -10.41 -16.31
CA PHE A 239 13.85 -9.19 -17.11
C PHE A 239 12.76 -9.27 -18.18
N VAL A 240 11.85 -8.29 -18.19
CA VAL A 240 10.76 -8.21 -19.18
C VAL A 240 10.92 -6.98 -20.02
N GLN A 241 11.14 -7.18 -21.32
CA GLN A 241 11.18 -6.11 -22.31
C GLN A 241 9.86 -6.04 -23.08
N SER A 242 9.27 -4.85 -23.16
CA SER A 242 8.09 -4.61 -23.97
C SER A 242 8.20 -3.42 -24.92
N SER A 243 7.15 -3.23 -25.73
CA SER A 243 7.05 -2.11 -26.68
C SER A 243 5.60 -1.61 -26.73
N ALA A 244 5.44 -0.32 -27.05
CA ALA A 244 4.12 0.31 -27.12
C ALA A 244 3.24 -0.40 -28.16
N GLY A 245 2.08 -0.91 -27.74
CA GLY A 245 1.14 -1.64 -28.60
C GLY A 245 1.33 -3.16 -28.66
N SER A 246 2.26 -3.72 -27.87
CA SER A 246 2.46 -5.18 -27.76
C SER A 246 2.71 -5.58 -26.30
N PRO A 247 1.65 -5.59 -25.46
CA PRO A 247 1.79 -5.87 -24.04
C PRO A 247 2.15 -7.34 -23.80
N ASN A 248 3.21 -7.58 -23.03
CA ASN A 248 3.47 -8.86 -22.38
C ASN A 248 2.49 -9.05 -21.24
N VAL A 249 1.87 -10.22 -21.15
CA VAL A 249 1.08 -10.63 -19.98
C VAL A 249 1.94 -11.60 -19.18
N LEU A 250 2.52 -11.12 -18.08
CA LEU A 250 3.18 -11.96 -17.09
C LEU A 250 2.14 -12.48 -16.11
N ARG A 251 2.04 -13.80 -15.91
CA ARG A 251 1.29 -14.40 -14.79
C ARG A 251 2.23 -15.29 -13.96
N LEU A 252 2.43 -14.91 -12.70
CA LEU A 252 3.04 -15.77 -11.70
C LEU A 252 1.89 -16.38 -10.89
N SER A 253 1.95 -17.67 -10.57
CA SER A 253 0.86 -18.40 -9.90
C SER A 253 0.48 -17.82 -8.53
N THR A 254 -0.75 -18.11 -8.09
CA THR A 254 -1.33 -17.69 -6.81
C THR A 254 -1.14 -18.70 -5.67
N ASP A 255 -0.40 -19.78 -5.88
CA ASP A 255 -0.31 -20.95 -4.98
C ASP A 255 0.75 -20.86 -3.84
N GLN A 256 1.49 -19.75 -3.71
CA GLN A 256 2.62 -19.55 -2.79
C GLN A 256 3.82 -20.50 -2.99
N GLN A 257 3.75 -21.40 -3.97
CA GLN A 257 4.85 -22.30 -4.31
C GLN A 257 5.81 -21.67 -5.32
N THR A 258 5.34 -20.72 -6.15
CA THR A 258 6.24 -19.90 -6.96
C THR A 258 7.01 -18.90 -6.10
N GLN A 259 8.34 -18.92 -6.16
CA GLN A 259 9.19 -18.04 -5.36
C GLN A 259 10.33 -17.43 -6.18
N ILE A 260 10.60 -16.16 -5.95
CA ILE A 260 11.73 -15.42 -6.53
C ILE A 260 12.55 -14.89 -5.37
N ARG A 261 13.75 -15.44 -5.14
CA ARG A 261 14.52 -15.11 -3.93
C ARG A 261 16.00 -14.86 -4.16
N ASN A 262 16.58 -13.99 -3.34
CA ASN A 262 18.02 -13.73 -3.28
C ASN A 262 18.65 -13.34 -4.63
N ASN A 263 17.86 -12.76 -5.53
CA ASN A 263 18.37 -12.29 -6.81
C ASN A 263 18.89 -10.86 -6.69
N GLN A 264 19.94 -10.53 -7.44
CA GLN A 264 20.65 -9.26 -7.36
C GLN A 264 20.79 -8.60 -8.74
N ALA A 265 20.49 -7.30 -8.82
CA ALA A 265 20.53 -6.52 -10.05
C ALA A 265 20.91 -5.04 -9.81
N LEU A 266 21.09 -4.27 -10.88
CA LEU A 266 21.13 -2.80 -10.81
C LEU A 266 19.73 -2.25 -10.51
N HIS A 267 18.72 -2.74 -11.24
CA HIS A 267 17.30 -2.43 -11.02
C HIS A 267 16.47 -3.72 -11.07
N GLY A 268 15.47 -3.82 -10.21
CA GLY A 268 14.58 -4.98 -10.18
C GLY A 268 15.32 -6.25 -9.76
N GLY A 269 15.75 -6.32 -8.50
CA GLY A 269 16.52 -7.45 -7.98
C GLY A 269 15.83 -8.78 -8.29
N GLY A 270 14.53 -8.86 -8.02
CA GLY A 270 13.68 -9.94 -8.48
C GLY A 270 13.25 -9.78 -9.94
N ILE A 271 12.50 -8.72 -10.24
CA ILE A 271 11.85 -8.50 -11.53
C ILE A 271 12.09 -7.06 -12.00
N TYR A 272 12.50 -6.89 -13.25
CA TYR A 272 12.52 -5.59 -13.92
C TYR A 272 11.58 -5.56 -15.13
N LEU A 273 10.77 -4.50 -15.23
CA LEU A 273 9.78 -4.31 -16.27
C LEU A 273 10.11 -3.08 -17.12
N GLN A 274 10.51 -3.29 -18.38
CA GLN A 274 10.85 -2.24 -19.34
C GLN A 274 9.67 -1.94 -20.28
N ALA A 275 9.25 -0.66 -20.28
CA ALA A 275 8.24 0.05 -21.11
C ALA A 275 7.33 -0.75 -22.07
N GLY A 276 6.01 -0.68 -21.88
CA GLY A 276 4.99 -1.02 -22.90
C GLY A 276 3.85 -1.95 -22.48
N SER A 277 3.91 -2.59 -21.30
CA SER A 277 2.99 -3.68 -20.94
C SER A 277 2.25 -3.54 -19.63
N GLN A 278 1.03 -4.05 -19.63
CA GLN A 278 0.28 -4.44 -18.43
C GLN A 278 0.91 -5.70 -17.83
N CYS A 279 1.69 -5.55 -16.78
CA CYS A 279 2.27 -6.67 -16.04
C CYS A 279 1.33 -7.05 -14.89
N ARG A 280 0.33 -7.89 -15.16
CA ARG A 280 -0.57 -8.34 -14.11
C ARG A 280 0.06 -9.50 -13.33
N ILE A 281 0.93 -9.18 -12.36
CA ILE A 281 1.47 -10.20 -11.47
C ILE A 281 0.41 -10.63 -10.44
N GLU A 282 -0.47 -11.58 -10.77
CA GLU A 282 -1.40 -12.20 -9.82
C GLU A 282 -0.63 -13.02 -8.77
N LEU A 283 0.11 -12.33 -7.90
CA LEU A 283 0.99 -12.94 -6.93
C LEU A 283 0.18 -13.45 -5.77
N GLY A 284 -0.04 -14.74 -5.73
CA GLY A 284 0.15 -15.47 -4.49
C GLY A 284 1.59 -15.95 -4.39
N ALA A 285 2.57 -15.30 -5.00
CA ALA A 285 3.96 -15.74 -4.99
C ALA A 285 4.81 -14.95 -3.97
N LEU A 286 5.91 -15.56 -3.57
CA LEU A 286 6.81 -15.06 -2.53
C LEU A 286 8.07 -14.44 -3.16
N LEU A 287 8.26 -13.13 -3.01
CA LEU A 287 9.45 -12.40 -3.45
C LEU A 287 10.27 -12.00 -2.23
N VAL A 288 11.39 -12.69 -1.99
CA VAL A 288 12.12 -12.58 -0.71
C VAL A 288 13.61 -12.37 -0.88
N GLY A 289 14.18 -11.43 -0.11
CA GLY A 289 15.63 -11.26 -0.05
C GLY A 289 16.25 -10.78 -1.36
N ASN A 290 15.44 -10.28 -2.31
CA ASN A 290 15.98 -9.76 -3.55
C ASN A 290 16.57 -8.37 -3.32
N SER A 291 17.65 -8.05 -4.03
CA SER A 291 18.39 -6.81 -3.86
C SER A 291 18.65 -6.08 -5.17
N ALA A 292 18.40 -4.77 -5.18
CA ALA A 292 18.75 -3.89 -6.28
C ALA A 292 19.75 -2.82 -5.80
N THR A 293 20.73 -2.50 -6.63
CA THR A 293 21.67 -1.40 -6.31
C THR A 293 21.00 -0.04 -6.35
N LEU A 294 19.95 0.15 -7.17
CA LEU A 294 19.23 1.42 -7.30
C LEU A 294 17.75 1.29 -6.95
N HIS A 295 16.93 0.68 -7.81
CA HIS A 295 15.47 0.75 -7.67
C HIS A 295 14.83 -0.63 -7.65
N GLY A 296 13.83 -0.81 -6.78
CA GLY A 296 12.96 -1.98 -6.74
C GLY A 296 13.71 -3.25 -6.36
N GLY A 297 13.91 -3.48 -5.06
CA GLY A 297 14.58 -4.71 -4.59
C GLY A 297 13.86 -5.96 -5.07
N ALA A 298 12.52 -5.98 -4.95
CA ALA A 298 11.69 -7.03 -5.53
C ALA A 298 11.32 -6.73 -6.98
N VAL A 299 10.70 -5.56 -7.24
CA VAL A 299 10.14 -5.20 -8.55
C VAL A 299 10.48 -3.74 -8.89
N ALA A 300 10.99 -3.50 -10.09
CA ALA A 300 11.13 -2.15 -10.64
C ALA A 300 10.40 -2.03 -11.98
N ALA A 301 9.65 -0.94 -12.16
CA ALA A 301 8.98 -0.60 -13.41
C ALA A 301 9.23 0.86 -13.78
N GLU A 302 10.30 1.08 -14.53
CA GLU A 302 10.77 2.40 -14.92
C GLU A 302 11.43 2.31 -16.30
N PRO A 303 11.23 3.26 -17.24
CA PRO A 303 10.11 4.20 -17.38
C PRO A 303 8.91 3.61 -18.17
N GLY A 304 7.72 4.21 -18.04
CA GLY A 304 6.55 3.96 -18.89
C GLY A 304 5.30 3.49 -18.15
N SER A 305 4.14 3.51 -18.81
CA SER A 305 2.81 3.22 -18.23
C SER A 305 2.55 1.74 -17.92
N CYS A 306 3.48 1.07 -17.25
CA CYS A 306 3.28 -0.29 -16.73
C CYS A 306 2.13 -0.32 -15.71
N ARG A 307 1.46 -1.46 -15.60
CA ARG A 307 0.48 -1.71 -14.52
C ARG A 307 0.90 -2.98 -13.82
N ILE A 308 1.14 -2.91 -12.52
CA ILE A 308 1.47 -4.02 -11.64
C ILE A 308 0.27 -4.23 -10.73
N ALA A 309 -0.22 -5.46 -10.57
CA ALA A 309 -1.36 -5.76 -9.70
C ALA A 309 -1.06 -6.98 -8.85
N LEU A 310 -0.64 -6.80 -7.59
CA LEU A 310 -0.27 -7.85 -6.65
C LEU A 310 -1.53 -8.36 -5.92
N GLN A 311 -1.76 -9.68 -5.91
CA GLN A 311 -3.01 -10.27 -5.41
C GLN A 311 -2.75 -11.45 -4.47
N GLY A 312 -2.62 -11.18 -3.17
CA GLY A 312 -2.22 -12.19 -2.17
C GLY A 312 -0.70 -12.31 -2.03
N ALA A 313 0.03 -11.29 -2.46
CA ALA A 313 1.47 -11.35 -2.66
C ALA A 313 2.22 -11.22 -1.35
N ARG A 314 3.42 -11.79 -1.28
CA ARG A 314 4.32 -11.55 -0.16
C ARG A 314 5.67 -11.05 -0.68
N LEU A 315 5.95 -9.77 -0.46
CA LEU A 315 7.24 -9.14 -0.79
C LEU A 315 7.93 -8.83 0.53
N GLN A 316 8.91 -9.66 0.90
CA GLN A 316 9.52 -9.59 2.23
C GLN A 316 11.04 -9.46 2.18
N SER A 317 11.61 -8.62 3.05
CA SER A 317 13.07 -8.50 3.20
C SER A 317 13.80 -8.17 1.90
N ASN A 318 13.16 -7.43 0.99
CA ASN A 318 13.81 -6.96 -0.23
C ASN A 318 14.49 -5.61 0.02
N VAL A 319 15.59 -5.37 -0.68
CA VAL A 319 16.47 -4.21 -0.43
C VAL A 319 16.74 -3.46 -1.73
N ALA A 320 16.54 -2.15 -1.76
CA ALA A 320 16.99 -1.27 -2.84
C ALA A 320 17.99 -0.24 -2.31
N GLY A 321 19.00 0.11 -3.09
CA GLY A 321 19.99 1.12 -2.67
C GLY A 321 19.48 2.56 -2.71
N ASP A 322 18.38 2.84 -3.43
CA ASP A 322 17.80 4.18 -3.58
C ASP A 322 16.28 4.16 -3.35
N ARG A 323 15.49 3.54 -4.24
CA ARG A 323 14.02 3.69 -4.22
C ARG A 323 13.28 2.36 -4.17
N GLY A 324 12.29 2.26 -3.29
CA GLY A 324 11.33 1.15 -3.28
C GLY A 324 11.99 -0.17 -2.88
N GLY A 325 12.11 -0.45 -1.59
CA GLY A 325 12.77 -1.67 -1.12
C GLY A 325 12.08 -2.93 -1.66
N ALA A 326 10.74 -2.90 -1.69
CA ALA A 326 9.96 -3.88 -2.43
C ALA A 326 9.74 -3.42 -3.89
N VAL A 327 9.03 -2.30 -4.09
CA VAL A 327 8.55 -1.89 -5.42
C VAL A 327 8.92 -0.45 -5.73
N SER A 328 9.53 -0.22 -6.89
CA SER A 328 9.75 1.12 -7.45
C SER A 328 8.99 1.29 -8.76
N ILE A 329 8.17 2.35 -8.86
CA ILE A 329 7.39 2.70 -10.04
C ILE A 329 7.58 4.17 -10.40
N ALA A 330 7.67 4.48 -11.70
CA ALA A 330 7.74 5.86 -12.15
C ALA A 330 7.07 6.11 -13.50
N SER A 331 6.87 7.40 -13.83
CA SER A 331 6.55 7.86 -15.19
C SER A 331 5.26 7.25 -15.78
N GLY A 332 4.16 7.35 -15.05
CA GLY A 332 2.83 6.89 -15.44
C GLY A 332 2.57 5.40 -15.18
N ALA A 333 3.53 4.70 -14.58
CA ALA A 333 3.34 3.36 -14.06
C ALA A 333 2.25 3.34 -12.96
N GLY A 334 1.63 2.19 -12.77
CA GLY A 334 0.62 1.97 -11.74
C GLY A 334 0.90 0.69 -10.95
N LEU A 335 0.65 0.72 -9.64
CA LEU A 335 0.70 -0.43 -8.74
C LEU A 335 -0.66 -0.57 -8.03
N GLU A 336 -1.22 -1.77 -8.03
CA GLU A 336 -2.41 -2.12 -7.27
C GLU A 336 -2.10 -3.28 -6.33
N LEU A 337 -2.42 -3.15 -5.04
CA LEU A 337 -2.32 -4.21 -4.05
C LEU A 337 -3.72 -4.70 -3.69
N PHE A 338 -3.92 -6.01 -3.67
CA PHE A 338 -5.14 -6.67 -3.22
C PHE A 338 -4.77 -7.75 -2.20
N GLY A 339 -5.11 -7.53 -0.93
CA GLY A 339 -4.77 -8.41 0.19
C GLY A 339 -3.33 -8.93 0.18
N SER A 340 -2.38 -8.04 -0.13
CA SER A 340 -0.96 -8.37 -0.26
C SER A 340 -0.18 -7.85 0.94
N LEU A 341 0.93 -8.52 1.27
CA LEU A 341 1.85 -8.15 2.35
C LEU A 341 3.20 -7.69 1.80
N LEU A 342 3.59 -6.46 2.13
CA LEU A 342 4.92 -5.93 1.92
C LEU A 342 5.57 -5.70 3.29
N SER A 343 6.51 -6.57 3.70
CA SER A 343 7.04 -6.55 5.06
C SER A 343 8.56 -6.54 5.17
N GLY A 344 9.14 -5.72 6.05
CA GLY A 344 10.58 -5.77 6.35
C GLY A 344 11.47 -5.37 5.17
N ASN A 345 10.96 -4.60 4.21
CA ASN A 345 11.72 -4.15 3.05
C ASN A 345 12.47 -2.85 3.38
N SER A 346 13.56 -2.57 2.66
CA SER A 346 14.41 -1.40 2.94
C SER A 346 14.93 -0.67 1.70
N ALA A 347 14.92 0.67 1.75
CA ALA A 347 15.49 1.55 0.73
C ALA A 347 15.94 2.90 1.33
N GLN A 348 16.45 3.84 0.51
CA GLN A 348 16.61 5.23 0.96
C GLN A 348 15.26 5.93 0.99
N PHE A 349 14.48 5.82 -0.08
CA PHE A 349 13.14 6.38 -0.21
C PHE A 349 12.12 5.26 -0.44
N GLY A 350 11.05 5.23 0.35
CA GLY A 350 10.00 4.21 0.18
C GLY A 350 10.49 2.83 0.60
N GLY A 351 10.56 2.55 1.90
CA GLY A 351 11.07 1.28 2.41
C GLY A 351 10.33 0.08 1.81
N ALA A 352 9.01 0.17 1.67
CA ALA A 352 8.23 -0.74 0.83
C ALA A 352 8.09 -0.23 -0.61
N VAL A 353 7.44 0.92 -0.81
CA VAL A 353 7.08 1.41 -2.15
C VAL A 353 7.60 2.81 -2.39
N ALA A 354 8.23 3.03 -3.55
CA ALA A 354 8.52 4.36 -4.06
C ALA A 354 7.78 4.59 -5.39
N ALA A 355 7.08 5.73 -5.49
CA ALA A 355 6.26 6.08 -6.64
C ALA A 355 6.48 7.54 -7.07
N GLU A 356 6.99 7.75 -8.29
CA GLU A 356 7.22 9.09 -8.85
C GLU A 356 6.42 9.31 -10.15
N ASN A 357 5.55 10.32 -10.15
CA ASN A 357 4.59 10.57 -11.23
C ASN A 357 3.83 9.30 -11.63
N ALA A 358 3.32 8.57 -10.63
CA ALA A 358 2.78 7.21 -10.76
C ALA A 358 1.51 7.00 -9.92
N SER A 359 0.73 5.96 -10.23
CA SER A 359 -0.52 5.66 -9.51
C SER A 359 -0.37 4.47 -8.58
N LEU A 360 -0.82 4.59 -7.34
CA LEU A 360 -0.81 3.53 -6.33
C LEU A 360 -2.23 3.31 -5.80
N LYS A 361 -2.64 2.05 -5.71
CA LYS A 361 -3.88 1.64 -5.05
C LYS A 361 -3.60 0.51 -4.07
N ILE A 362 -4.12 0.62 -2.86
CA ILE A 362 -3.95 -0.35 -1.78
C ILE A 362 -5.32 -0.75 -1.29
N ASN A 363 -5.77 -1.94 -1.69
CA ASN A 363 -7.13 -2.40 -1.46
C ASN A 363 -7.13 -3.71 -0.67
N ALA A 364 -8.25 -4.02 -0.02
CA ALA A 364 -8.51 -5.41 0.38
C ALA A 364 -8.78 -6.28 -0.85
N GLY A 365 -8.30 -7.52 -0.82
CA GLY A 365 -8.60 -8.56 -1.81
C GLY A 365 -9.57 -9.60 -1.26
N LEU A 366 -10.16 -10.40 -2.15
CA LEU A 366 -11.00 -11.55 -1.79
C LEU A 366 -10.28 -12.84 -2.21
N PHE A 367 -9.97 -13.70 -1.25
CA PHE A 367 -9.27 -14.97 -1.46
C PHE A 367 -10.08 -16.10 -0.85
N ASP A 368 -10.51 -17.07 -1.67
CA ASP A 368 -11.34 -18.22 -1.24
C ASP A 368 -12.58 -17.83 -0.40
N GLY A 369 -13.17 -16.66 -0.69
CA GLY A 369 -14.33 -16.14 0.02
C GLY A 369 -14.00 -15.37 1.32
N LEU A 370 -12.72 -15.25 1.69
CA LEU A 370 -12.25 -14.43 2.79
C LEU A 370 -11.70 -13.10 2.27
N ALA A 371 -12.21 -11.99 2.79
CA ALA A 371 -11.64 -10.68 2.52
C ALA A 371 -10.35 -10.51 3.34
N ILE A 372 -9.26 -10.08 2.69
CA ILE A 372 -7.96 -9.83 3.32
C ILE A 372 -7.47 -8.42 2.96
N GLY A 373 -7.12 -7.61 3.96
CA GLY A 373 -6.58 -6.26 3.77
C GLY A 373 -5.15 -6.30 3.25
N SER A 374 -4.74 -5.28 2.48
CA SER A 374 -3.32 -5.14 2.13
C SER A 374 -2.55 -4.52 3.29
N GLU A 375 -1.34 -5.01 3.56
CA GLU A 375 -0.53 -4.63 4.71
C GLU A 375 0.90 -4.25 4.29
N LEU A 376 1.38 -3.08 4.71
CA LEU A 376 2.77 -2.64 4.60
C LEU A 376 3.34 -2.52 6.01
N LEU A 377 4.16 -3.50 6.40
CA LEU A 377 4.60 -3.69 7.79
C LEU A 377 6.11 -3.59 7.95
N ASP A 378 6.58 -2.89 8.98
CA ASP A 378 7.98 -2.92 9.43
C ASP A 378 9.00 -2.58 8.32
N ASN A 379 8.63 -1.72 7.37
CA ASN A 379 9.54 -1.31 6.30
C ASN A 379 10.40 -0.12 6.74
N GLN A 380 11.62 -0.04 6.21
CA GLN A 380 12.61 0.94 6.66
C GLN A 380 13.16 1.79 5.51
N ALA A 381 13.00 3.11 5.62
CA ALA A 381 13.64 4.09 4.75
C ALA A 381 14.79 4.78 5.49
N SER A 382 15.99 4.80 4.90
CA SER A 382 17.11 5.54 5.49
C SER A 382 17.04 7.05 5.21
N GLN A 383 16.08 7.50 4.41
CA GLN A 383 15.66 8.89 4.23
C GLN A 383 14.17 8.99 4.61
N SER A 384 13.28 9.12 3.63
CA SER A 384 11.85 9.41 3.85
C SER A 384 10.92 8.33 3.29
N GLY A 385 9.71 8.23 3.87
CA GLY A 385 8.69 7.28 3.43
C GLY A 385 9.02 5.86 3.87
N GLY A 386 8.99 5.59 5.18
CA GLY A 386 9.32 4.27 5.73
C GLY A 386 8.50 3.16 5.08
N GLY A 387 7.19 3.36 4.95
CA GLY A 387 6.30 2.53 4.13
C GLY A 387 6.32 2.98 2.67
N ILE A 388 5.80 4.17 2.41
CA ILE A 388 5.57 4.70 1.05
C ILE A 388 6.24 6.06 0.87
N TRP A 389 6.93 6.22 -0.25
CA TRP A 389 7.38 7.52 -0.76
C TRP A 389 6.66 7.85 -2.07
N LEU A 390 5.90 8.93 -2.10
CA LEU A 390 5.07 9.36 -3.23
C LEU A 390 5.43 10.80 -3.64
N SER A 391 5.81 11.01 -4.90
CA SER A 391 6.23 12.33 -5.38
C SER A 391 5.73 12.66 -6.79
N GLY A 392 5.41 13.93 -7.01
CA GLY A 392 5.17 14.53 -8.33
C GLY A 392 3.69 14.69 -8.69
N SER A 393 3.38 15.75 -9.45
CA SER A 393 2.01 16.22 -9.73
C SER A 393 1.10 15.25 -10.47
N ALA A 394 1.66 14.22 -11.10
CA ALA A 394 0.88 13.15 -11.72
C ALA A 394 0.66 11.94 -10.78
N SER A 395 1.17 11.99 -9.55
CA SER A 395 1.08 10.89 -8.59
C SER A 395 -0.26 10.86 -7.88
N THR A 396 -0.76 9.64 -7.70
CA THR A 396 -2.02 9.37 -7.00
C THR A 396 -1.86 8.20 -6.04
N LEU A 397 -2.45 8.28 -4.86
CA LEU A 397 -2.57 7.17 -3.92
C LEU A 397 -4.02 7.02 -3.48
N PHE A 398 -4.55 5.81 -3.57
CA PHE A 398 -5.84 5.42 -3.00
C PHE A 398 -5.61 4.27 -2.02
N VAL A 399 -6.02 4.42 -0.77
CA VAL A 399 -5.95 3.36 0.25
C VAL A 399 -7.34 3.03 0.75
N GLY A 400 -7.66 1.74 0.83
CA GLY A 400 -8.98 1.24 1.22
C GLY A 400 -9.92 1.07 0.03
N ASN A 401 -11.04 0.38 0.27
CA ASN A 401 -12.06 0.15 -0.75
C ASN A 401 -13.18 1.19 -0.63
N SER A 402 -13.62 1.73 -1.77
CA SER A 402 -14.77 2.65 -1.83
C SER A 402 -16.14 1.97 -1.71
N SER A 403 -16.17 0.63 -1.66
CA SER A 403 -17.41 -0.13 -1.46
C SER A 403 -17.66 -0.33 0.03
N GLY A 404 -18.72 0.29 0.55
CA GLY A 404 -19.19 0.25 1.95
C GLY A 404 -19.56 -1.12 2.54
N ALA A 405 -19.02 -2.22 2.01
CA ALA A 405 -19.04 -3.50 2.70
C ALA A 405 -18.01 -3.48 3.84
N CYS A 406 -18.31 -4.16 4.96
CA CYS A 406 -17.34 -4.46 6.02
C CYS A 406 -16.16 -5.26 5.43
N LEU A 407 -15.15 -4.53 4.97
CA LEU A 407 -13.93 -5.05 4.37
C LEU A 407 -12.79 -4.90 5.39
N PRO A 408 -11.84 -5.83 5.41
CA PRO A 408 -10.71 -5.77 6.33
C PRO A 408 -9.87 -4.52 6.06
N HIS A 409 -9.24 -4.03 7.12
CA HIS A 409 -8.48 -2.80 7.08
C HIS A 409 -7.22 -2.90 6.22
N CYS A 410 -6.89 -1.84 5.49
CA CYS A 410 -5.60 -1.69 4.84
C CYS A 410 -4.64 -1.00 5.81
N ARG A 411 -3.52 -1.66 6.14
CA ARG A 411 -2.63 -1.23 7.23
C ARG A 411 -1.27 -0.80 6.73
N LEU A 412 -0.83 0.36 7.19
CA LEU A 412 0.54 0.82 7.08
C LEU A 412 1.06 0.97 8.50
N ALA A 413 1.80 -0.03 8.97
CA ALA A 413 2.15 -0.12 10.38
C ALA A 413 3.61 -0.48 10.67
N GLY A 414 4.14 0.07 11.77
CA GLY A 414 5.52 -0.21 12.23
C GLY A 414 6.61 0.27 11.27
N ASN A 415 6.27 1.10 10.28
CA ASN A 415 7.24 1.56 9.28
C ASN A 415 8.11 2.69 9.84
N GLN A 416 9.37 2.74 9.43
CA GLN A 416 10.36 3.66 9.98
C GLN A 416 11.07 4.47 8.90
N ALA A 417 11.15 5.78 9.09
CA ALA A 417 11.94 6.71 8.30
C ALA A 417 12.99 7.44 9.16
N SER A 418 14.20 7.62 8.64
CA SER A 418 15.25 8.41 9.32
C SER A 418 15.08 9.92 9.17
N VAL A 419 14.21 10.36 8.27
CA VAL A 419 13.89 11.78 8.03
C VAL A 419 12.39 11.92 8.23
N ASP A 420 11.58 11.93 7.16
CA ASP A 420 10.16 12.27 7.27
C ASP A 420 9.24 11.14 6.79
N GLY A 421 8.01 11.10 7.30
CA GLY A 421 6.97 10.21 6.81
C GLY A 421 7.25 8.75 7.16
N GLY A 422 7.11 8.38 8.43
CA GLY A 422 7.36 7.00 8.89
C GLY A 422 6.49 6.00 8.14
N GLY A 423 5.19 6.26 8.08
CA GLY A 423 4.25 5.52 7.24
C GLY A 423 4.30 5.97 5.79
N LEU A 424 3.95 7.24 5.55
CA LEU A 424 3.82 7.84 4.23
C LEU A 424 4.57 9.17 4.14
N TRP A 425 5.28 9.35 3.05
CA TRP A 425 5.84 10.62 2.63
C TRP A 425 5.25 11.03 1.29
N ILE A 426 4.71 12.25 1.21
CA ILE A 426 3.92 12.73 0.06
C ILE A 426 4.42 14.12 -0.35
N GLN A 427 4.76 14.29 -1.62
CA GLN A 427 5.11 15.59 -2.18
C GLN A 427 4.42 15.84 -3.51
N ASP A 428 3.73 16.98 -3.63
CA ASP A 428 3.05 17.43 -4.85
C ASP A 428 2.14 16.37 -5.46
N ALA A 429 1.39 15.62 -4.64
CA ALA A 429 0.57 14.50 -5.10
C ALA A 429 -0.88 14.59 -4.57
N TYR A 430 -1.74 13.73 -5.11
CA TYR A 430 -3.12 13.58 -4.67
C TYR A 430 -3.31 12.26 -3.92
N VAL A 431 -3.87 12.32 -2.71
CA VAL A 431 -4.04 11.14 -1.85
C VAL A 431 -5.46 11.05 -1.33
N GLU A 432 -6.07 9.87 -1.51
CA GLU A 432 -7.36 9.47 -0.94
C GLU A 432 -7.17 8.33 0.07
N LEU A 433 -7.57 8.56 1.31
CA LEU A 433 -7.63 7.55 2.36
C LEU A 433 -9.10 7.24 2.66
N HIS A 434 -9.54 6.04 2.27
CA HIS A 434 -10.91 5.55 2.47
C HIS A 434 -11.10 4.86 3.83
N PRO A 435 -12.36 4.60 4.25
CA PRO A 435 -12.71 3.81 5.42
C PRO A 435 -11.90 2.53 5.55
N GLY A 436 -11.45 2.24 6.77
CA GLY A 436 -10.63 1.06 7.07
C GLY A 436 -9.17 1.20 6.68
N THR A 437 -8.70 2.41 6.40
CA THR A 437 -7.27 2.69 6.35
C THR A 437 -6.73 2.89 7.77
N GLU A 438 -5.62 2.23 8.08
CA GLU A 438 -4.95 2.35 9.39
C GLU A 438 -3.48 2.73 9.20
N LEU A 439 -3.07 3.84 9.82
CA LEU A 439 -1.68 4.27 9.99
C LEU A 439 -1.28 4.07 11.45
N LEU A 440 -0.54 3.00 11.75
CA LEU A 440 -0.30 2.56 13.12
C LEU A 440 1.18 2.47 13.46
N ASP A 441 1.59 3.00 14.61
CA ASP A 441 2.92 2.75 15.18
C ASP A 441 4.09 3.05 14.23
N ASN A 442 3.90 4.00 13.30
CA ASN A 442 4.96 4.40 12.38
C ASN A 442 5.86 5.45 13.03
N VAL A 443 7.13 5.46 12.63
CA VAL A 443 8.17 6.29 13.26
C VAL A 443 8.92 7.10 12.21
N ALA A 444 8.97 8.42 12.39
CA ALA A 444 9.88 9.32 11.69
C ALA A 444 10.85 9.94 12.71
N LEU A 445 12.14 10.02 12.39
CA LEU A 445 13.10 10.74 13.26
C LEU A 445 13.05 12.27 13.06
N GLY A 446 12.48 12.75 11.96
CA GLY A 446 12.06 14.13 11.74
C GLY A 446 10.53 14.20 11.86
N ASP A 447 9.87 14.61 10.78
CA ASP A 447 8.45 15.00 10.81
C ASP A 447 7.50 13.90 10.30
N GLY A 448 6.26 13.93 10.77
CA GLY A 448 5.18 13.11 10.20
C GLY A 448 5.36 11.62 10.49
N GLY A 449 5.23 11.22 11.76
CA GLY A 449 5.40 9.82 12.18
C GLY A 449 4.51 8.88 11.37
N GLY A 450 3.22 9.20 11.28
CA GLY A 450 2.27 8.50 10.41
C GLY A 450 2.39 8.96 8.96
N LEU A 451 2.21 10.26 8.72
CA LEU A 451 2.16 10.86 7.40
C LEU A 451 2.84 12.23 7.37
N TRP A 452 3.68 12.44 6.36
CA TRP A 452 4.23 13.74 6.00
C TRP A 452 3.76 14.15 4.61
N ALA A 453 3.28 15.39 4.46
CA ALA A 453 2.80 15.92 3.18
C ALA A 453 3.27 17.36 2.91
N GLN A 454 3.73 17.61 1.68
CA GLN A 454 4.04 18.95 1.17
C GLN A 454 3.43 19.23 -0.20
N GLY A 455 2.83 20.41 -0.38
CA GLY A 455 2.27 20.84 -1.68
C GLY A 455 1.20 19.90 -2.22
N ALA A 456 0.68 19.02 -1.36
CA ALA A 456 -0.19 17.91 -1.69
C ALA A 456 -1.64 18.26 -1.38
N ALA A 457 -2.55 17.57 -2.07
CA ALA A 457 -3.96 17.55 -1.73
C ALA A 457 -4.26 16.22 -1.03
N LEU A 458 -4.62 16.30 0.26
CA LEU A 458 -4.99 15.14 1.05
C LEU A 458 -6.51 15.12 1.26
N LEU A 459 -7.11 13.98 0.95
CA LEU A 459 -8.53 13.74 1.14
C LEU A 459 -8.70 12.45 1.94
N GLY A 460 -9.15 12.56 3.18
CA GLY A 460 -9.60 11.44 4.00
C GLY A 460 -11.12 11.45 4.00
N MET A 461 -11.75 10.63 3.18
CA MET A 461 -13.22 10.60 3.10
C MET A 461 -13.74 9.24 3.48
N ALA A 462 -14.56 9.19 4.52
CA ALA A 462 -15.46 8.07 4.72
C ALA A 462 -16.69 8.17 3.82
N SER A 463 -16.90 7.15 2.97
CA SER A 463 -18.09 7.04 2.11
C SER A 463 -19.16 6.10 2.67
N ASP A 464 -18.88 5.42 3.79
CA ASP A 464 -19.82 4.52 4.49
C ASP A 464 -19.53 4.57 6.00
N SER A 465 -20.60 4.43 6.78
CA SER A 465 -20.76 4.80 8.19
C SER A 465 -20.26 3.76 9.21
N ASN A 466 -19.41 2.80 8.82
CA ASN A 466 -19.05 1.68 9.71
C ASN A 466 -17.54 1.47 9.93
N ILE A 467 -16.65 2.25 9.28
CA ILE A 467 -15.20 2.07 9.45
C ILE A 467 -14.47 3.42 9.35
N ALA A 468 -13.90 3.89 10.46
CA ALA A 468 -13.11 5.12 10.51
C ALA A 468 -11.73 5.00 9.81
N LEU A 469 -11.14 6.15 9.44
CA LEU A 469 -9.70 6.28 9.19
C LEU A 469 -8.99 6.34 10.54
N ARG A 470 -8.03 5.44 10.81
CA ARG A 470 -7.32 5.40 12.10
C ARG A 470 -5.86 5.79 11.96
N ILE A 471 -5.41 6.72 12.79
CA ILE A 471 -4.03 7.22 12.82
C ILE A 471 -3.56 7.22 14.26
N HIS A 472 -2.96 6.11 14.71
CA HIS A 472 -2.69 5.85 16.13
C HIS A 472 -1.22 5.44 16.38
N GLY A 473 -0.71 5.75 17.56
CA GLY A 473 0.60 5.28 18.03
C GLY A 473 1.80 5.78 17.23
N ASN A 474 1.61 6.73 16.31
CA ASN A 474 2.69 7.20 15.46
C ASN A 474 3.59 8.19 16.21
N LEU A 475 4.89 8.17 15.89
CA LEU A 475 5.93 8.94 16.58
C LEU A 475 6.73 9.77 15.57
N ALA A 476 6.78 11.09 15.78
CA ALA A 476 7.69 12.02 15.10
C ALA A 476 8.79 12.46 16.06
N GLY A 477 10.00 12.62 15.54
CA GLY A 477 11.13 13.15 16.29
C GLY A 477 11.04 14.67 16.45
N ASP A 478 10.43 15.36 15.49
CA ASP A 478 10.25 16.81 15.49
C ASP A 478 8.75 17.14 15.54
N ASP A 479 8.07 17.32 14.40
CA ASP A 479 6.67 17.76 14.34
C ASP A 479 5.69 16.71 13.76
N GLY A 480 4.42 16.76 14.17
CA GLY A 480 3.34 16.03 13.52
C GLY A 480 3.38 14.51 13.75
N GLY A 481 3.18 14.06 15.00
CA GLY A 481 3.27 12.64 15.36
C GLY A 481 2.37 11.76 14.50
N GLY A 482 1.10 12.15 14.35
CA GLY A 482 0.17 11.54 13.41
C GLY A 482 0.38 12.06 11.98
N LEU A 483 0.11 13.35 11.76
CA LEU A 483 0.19 14.01 10.47
C LEU A 483 1.04 15.29 10.54
N HIS A 484 1.89 15.48 9.55
CA HIS A 484 2.61 16.73 9.30
C HIS A 484 2.23 17.28 7.91
N LEU A 485 1.63 18.47 7.87
CA LEU A 485 1.16 19.14 6.65
C LEU A 485 1.91 20.46 6.44
N LEU A 486 2.67 20.56 5.35
CA LEU A 486 3.41 21.77 4.97
C LEU A 486 2.94 22.31 3.62
N ASP A 487 2.31 23.48 3.61
CA ASP A 487 1.70 24.06 2.41
C ASP A 487 0.73 23.07 1.72
N ALA A 488 0.08 22.22 2.53
CA ALA A 488 -0.82 21.16 2.11
C ALA A 488 -2.17 21.29 2.82
N GLY A 489 -3.25 21.05 2.08
CA GLY A 489 -4.61 21.02 2.63
C GLY A 489 -5.06 19.60 2.92
N ALA A 490 -5.92 19.45 3.93
CA ALA A 490 -6.53 18.17 4.26
C ALA A 490 -8.00 18.33 4.61
N THR A 491 -8.85 17.46 4.04
CA THR A 491 -10.23 17.27 4.49
C THR A 491 -10.37 15.85 5.01
N LEU A 492 -10.54 15.70 6.32
CA LEU A 492 -10.69 14.42 7.00
C LEU A 492 -12.10 14.32 7.57
N ASN A 493 -12.84 13.30 7.15
CA ASN A 493 -14.17 13.00 7.65
C ASN A 493 -14.21 11.61 8.29
N TRP A 494 -14.73 11.50 9.51
CA TRP A 494 -14.72 10.27 10.31
C TRP A 494 -13.30 9.72 10.54
N ALA A 495 -12.36 10.60 10.85
CA ALA A 495 -11.00 10.23 11.22
C ALA A 495 -10.84 10.13 12.74
N GLU A 496 -10.08 9.13 13.19
CA GLU A 496 -9.62 8.97 14.57
C GLU A 496 -8.10 9.19 14.60
N ILE A 497 -7.68 10.25 15.28
CA ILE A 497 -6.29 10.68 15.36
C ILE A 497 -5.86 10.60 16.81
N GLY A 498 -5.17 9.51 17.11
CA GLY A 498 -4.82 9.06 18.46
C GLY A 498 -5.94 8.26 19.12
N MET A 499 -5.61 7.55 20.20
CA MET A 499 -6.58 6.95 21.10
C MET A 499 -5.91 6.65 22.45
N GLN A 500 -6.70 6.37 23.49
CA GLN A 500 -6.14 6.06 24.79
C GLN A 500 -5.19 4.85 24.71
N GLY A 501 -3.93 5.04 25.12
CA GLY A 501 -2.89 4.01 25.08
C GLY A 501 -2.17 3.86 23.73
N LEU A 502 -2.69 4.46 22.65
CA LEU A 502 -2.07 4.54 21.33
C LEU A 502 -2.18 5.98 20.77
N GLY A 503 -1.84 6.96 21.60
CA GLY A 503 -1.74 8.36 21.21
C GLY A 503 -0.61 8.58 20.21
N ASN A 504 -0.77 9.52 19.28
CA ASN A 504 0.37 9.96 18.48
C ASN A 504 1.23 10.94 19.29
N SER A 505 2.53 10.98 19.01
CA SER A 505 3.49 11.79 19.76
C SER A 505 4.48 12.50 18.84
N ALA A 506 4.75 13.77 19.13
CA ALA A 506 5.80 14.59 18.53
C ALA A 506 6.66 15.19 19.64
N SER A 507 7.96 15.44 19.40
CA SER A 507 8.80 16.08 20.43
C SER A 507 8.54 17.58 20.52
N ASP A 508 8.20 18.22 19.40
CA ASP A 508 8.03 19.66 19.29
C ASP A 508 6.54 20.00 19.15
N ASP A 509 5.99 20.07 17.93
CA ASP A 509 4.64 20.60 17.72
C ASP A 509 3.68 19.57 17.10
N GLY A 510 2.40 19.61 17.49
CA GLY A 510 1.34 18.89 16.78
C GLY A 510 1.37 17.38 16.98
N GLY A 511 1.15 16.89 18.21
CA GLY A 511 1.24 15.46 18.52
C GLY A 511 0.33 14.62 17.64
N GLY A 512 -0.92 15.06 17.45
CA GLY A 512 -1.84 14.50 16.47
C GLY A 512 -1.58 15.06 15.06
N ILE A 513 -1.70 16.38 14.92
CA ILE A 513 -1.58 17.09 13.63
C ILE A 513 -0.71 18.32 13.79
N TYR A 514 0.32 18.43 12.96
CA TYR A 514 1.00 19.69 12.65
C TYR A 514 0.55 20.18 11.28
N ALA A 515 0.11 21.43 11.19
CA ALA A 515 -0.28 22.05 9.93
C ALA A 515 0.29 23.47 9.80
N ARG A 516 0.97 23.72 8.68
CA ARG A 516 1.58 25.02 8.41
C ARG A 516 1.40 25.41 6.96
N SER A 517 1.09 26.68 6.72
CA SER A 517 1.10 27.26 5.39
C SER A 517 1.79 28.62 5.37
N SER A 518 2.55 28.84 4.30
CA SER A 518 3.10 30.13 3.90
C SER A 518 2.53 30.65 2.58
N LEU A 519 1.58 29.89 1.99
CA LEU A 519 0.92 30.22 0.73
C LEU A 519 -0.15 31.31 0.91
N ASN A 520 -0.41 32.05 -0.17
CA ASN A 520 -1.50 33.03 -0.24
C ASN A 520 -2.24 32.89 -1.59
N PRO A 521 -3.50 32.40 -1.61
CA PRO A 521 -4.27 31.94 -0.44
C PRO A 521 -3.68 30.67 0.17
N ALA A 522 -3.81 30.52 1.49
CA ALA A 522 -3.44 29.30 2.19
C ALA A 522 -4.45 28.17 1.88
N PRO A 523 -4.02 26.90 1.87
CA PRO A 523 -4.94 25.77 1.97
C PRO A 523 -5.65 25.77 3.34
N SER A 524 -6.60 24.86 3.56
CA SER A 524 -7.26 24.69 4.86
C SER A 524 -7.17 23.25 5.36
N LEU A 525 -7.25 23.11 6.69
CA LEU A 525 -7.44 21.83 7.38
C LEU A 525 -8.90 21.74 7.82
N GLN A 526 -9.61 20.71 7.38
CA GLN A 526 -11.00 20.45 7.73
C GLN A 526 -11.12 19.09 8.39
N LEU A 527 -11.59 19.07 9.63
CA LEU A 527 -11.91 17.89 10.40
C LEU A 527 -13.42 17.84 10.60
N ILE A 528 -14.06 16.79 10.08
CA ILE A 528 -15.51 16.65 10.07
C ILE A 528 -15.86 15.34 10.75
N ASN A 529 -16.79 15.34 11.70
CA ASN A 529 -17.21 14.14 12.43
C ASN A 529 -16.01 13.30 12.94
N SER A 530 -14.93 13.99 13.32
CA SER A 530 -13.62 13.38 13.56
C SER A 530 -13.22 13.53 15.02
N ARG A 531 -12.25 12.73 15.44
CA ARG A 531 -11.68 12.76 16.78
C ARG A 531 -10.18 12.98 16.73
N VAL A 532 -9.72 13.91 17.56
CA VAL A 532 -8.31 14.10 17.84
C VAL A 532 -8.14 13.93 19.34
N ASN A 533 -7.59 12.79 19.74
CA ASN A 533 -7.63 12.37 21.14
C ASN A 533 -6.36 11.67 21.62
N HIS A 534 -5.99 11.98 22.87
CA HIS A 534 -4.85 11.38 23.58
C HIS A 534 -3.50 11.54 22.88
N ASN A 535 -3.29 12.62 22.13
CA ASN A 535 -2.01 12.91 21.50
C ASN A 535 -1.11 13.77 22.41
N ASP A 536 0.21 13.71 22.20
CA ASP A 536 1.21 14.36 23.05
C ASP A 536 2.25 15.14 22.23
N ALA A 537 2.55 16.38 22.64
CA ALA A 537 3.61 17.22 22.07
C ALA A 537 4.13 18.27 23.06
N ASN A 538 5.13 19.06 22.69
CA ASN A 538 5.49 20.25 23.47
C ASN A 538 4.45 21.37 23.28
N ASP A 539 3.93 21.55 22.06
CA ASP A 539 2.84 22.49 21.77
C ASP A 539 1.80 21.91 20.81
N GLY A 540 0.53 22.24 21.01
CA GLY A 540 -0.55 21.73 20.14
C GLY A 540 -0.67 20.21 20.24
N GLY A 541 -0.89 19.68 21.46
CA GLY A 541 -0.90 18.23 21.72
C GLY A 541 -1.77 17.47 20.73
N GLY A 542 -3.00 17.93 20.52
CA GLY A 542 -3.85 17.48 19.43
C GLY A 542 -3.48 18.10 18.09
N ILE A 543 -3.60 19.43 17.99
CA ILE A 543 -3.43 20.19 16.74
C ILE A 543 -2.50 21.38 16.96
N TYR A 544 -1.50 21.54 16.09
CA TYR A 544 -0.75 22.78 15.93
C TYR A 544 -1.01 23.36 14.53
N ALA A 545 -1.44 24.62 14.46
CA ALA A 545 -1.68 25.32 13.20
C ALA A 545 -0.92 26.65 13.10
N GLN A 546 -0.28 26.90 11.96
CA GLN A 546 0.44 28.13 11.68
C GLN A 546 0.16 28.65 10.26
N GLY A 547 -0.47 29.83 10.15
CA GLY A 547 -0.83 30.44 8.86
C GLY A 547 -1.76 29.59 7.98
N ILE A 548 -2.49 28.65 8.57
CA ILE A 548 -3.44 27.75 7.91
C ILE A 548 -4.74 27.71 8.71
N ASP A 549 -5.87 27.92 8.05
CA ASP A 549 -7.17 27.93 8.71
C ASP A 549 -7.64 26.50 9.03
N VAL A 550 -8.19 26.34 10.23
CA VAL A 550 -8.70 25.06 10.73
C VAL A 550 -10.21 25.16 10.95
N LEU A 551 -10.96 24.30 10.27
CA LEU A 551 -12.37 24.03 10.56
C LEU A 551 -12.49 22.66 11.22
N PHE A 552 -13.01 22.61 12.44
CA PHE A 552 -13.40 21.36 13.09
C PHE A 552 -14.89 21.40 13.37
N SER A 553 -15.66 20.54 12.69
CA SER A 553 -17.11 20.56 12.77
C SER A 553 -17.72 19.18 12.99
N ALA A 554 -18.78 19.13 13.79
CA ALA A 554 -19.81 18.11 13.61
C ALA A 554 -20.70 18.51 12.43
N ASP A 555 -21.07 17.53 11.60
CA ASP A 555 -22.07 17.67 10.55
C ASP A 555 -23.30 16.85 10.92
N LEU A 556 -24.43 17.52 11.13
CA LEU A 556 -25.69 16.94 11.60
C LEU A 556 -26.76 16.85 10.49
N GLY A 557 -26.39 17.03 9.22
CA GLY A 557 -27.32 16.92 8.08
C GLY A 557 -28.23 18.13 7.83
N ASN A 558 -27.99 19.22 8.55
CA ASN A 558 -28.70 20.49 8.43
C ASN A 558 -27.78 21.68 8.09
N ASP A 559 -26.47 21.44 7.99
CA ASP A 559 -25.47 22.46 7.68
C ASP A 559 -25.15 22.42 6.17
N GLU A 560 -25.28 23.55 5.46
CA GLU A 560 -25.04 23.66 4.00
C GLU A 560 -23.58 23.42 3.57
N VAL A 561 -22.67 23.10 4.51
CA VAL A 561 -21.22 23.18 4.30
C VAL A 561 -20.68 21.98 3.52
N LEU A 562 -21.29 20.77 3.61
CA LEU A 562 -20.62 19.53 3.19
C LEU A 562 -21.59 18.48 2.58
N SER A 563 -22.02 18.67 1.32
CA SER A 563 -23.11 17.90 0.70
C SER A 563 -22.86 16.41 0.36
N ASP A 564 -21.63 15.90 0.56
CA ASP A 564 -21.20 14.62 -0.04
C ASP A 564 -20.77 13.54 0.99
N ALA A 565 -20.84 13.81 2.30
CA ALA A 565 -20.44 12.87 3.35
C ALA A 565 -21.63 12.47 4.25
N PRO A 566 -21.58 11.32 4.94
CA PRO A 566 -22.68 10.90 5.81
C PRO A 566 -22.77 11.79 7.07
N ASP A 567 -23.98 12.32 7.29
CA ASP A 567 -24.37 13.05 8.49
C ASP A 567 -24.09 12.21 9.75
N CYS A 568 -23.65 12.86 10.82
CA CYS A 568 -23.60 12.26 12.14
C CYS A 568 -24.96 12.37 12.84
N ASP A 569 -25.44 11.27 13.42
CA ASP A 569 -26.58 11.26 14.33
C ASP A 569 -26.07 11.20 15.77
N PRO A 570 -26.07 12.31 16.54
CA PRO A 570 -25.61 12.33 17.91
C PRO A 570 -26.46 11.46 18.83
N THR A 571 -27.69 11.10 18.46
CA THR A 571 -28.53 10.25 19.32
C THR A 571 -28.10 8.79 19.32
N SER A 572 -27.25 8.42 18.36
CA SER A 572 -26.74 7.07 18.14
C SER A 572 -25.37 6.82 18.76
N LEU A 573 -24.64 7.82 19.25
CA LEU A 573 -23.29 7.58 19.77
C LEU A 573 -23.31 6.95 21.19
N PRO A 574 -22.29 6.17 21.61
CA PRO A 574 -22.14 5.68 22.97
C PRO A 574 -22.03 6.78 24.00
N ALA A 575 -22.11 6.42 25.28
CA ALA A 575 -22.07 7.36 26.38
C ALA A 575 -20.80 8.25 26.38
N ASN A 576 -20.96 9.55 26.66
CA ASN A 576 -19.92 10.59 26.72
C ASN A 576 -19.22 10.90 25.39
N ARG A 577 -19.88 10.63 24.27
CA ARG A 577 -19.32 10.84 22.93
C ARG A 577 -20.01 11.94 22.16
N HIS A 578 -19.30 12.55 21.24
CA HIS A 578 -19.82 13.56 20.33
C HIS A 578 -19.35 13.26 18.90
N CYS A 579 -20.04 13.84 17.93
CA CYS A 579 -19.70 13.67 16.51
C CYS A 579 -18.28 14.15 16.21
N ALA A 580 -17.88 15.28 16.81
CA ALA A 580 -16.54 15.83 16.73
C ALA A 580 -15.94 16.00 18.14
N GLU A 581 -14.72 15.52 18.35
CA GLU A 581 -14.07 15.53 19.67
C GLU A 581 -12.60 15.96 19.61
N LEU A 582 -12.21 16.79 20.57
CA LEU A 582 -10.82 17.16 20.85
C LEU A 582 -10.53 16.87 22.33
N SER A 583 -10.06 15.66 22.64
CA SER A 583 -10.10 15.15 24.01
C SER A 583 -8.84 14.43 24.51
N GLY A 584 -8.48 14.66 25.77
CA GLY A 584 -7.37 13.95 26.41
C GLY A 584 -5.98 14.26 25.84
N ASN A 585 -5.83 15.28 25.00
CA ASN A 585 -4.55 15.65 24.40
C ASN A 585 -3.68 16.43 25.39
N GLN A 586 -2.37 16.28 25.27
CA GLN A 586 -1.38 16.82 26.19
C GLN A 586 -0.35 17.68 25.44
N ALA A 587 -0.13 18.89 25.93
CA ALA A 587 0.99 19.73 25.55
C ALA A 587 1.82 20.10 26.79
N ALA A 588 3.15 20.10 26.67
CA ALA A 588 4.02 20.56 27.75
C ALA A 588 3.89 22.07 28.01
N ALA A 589 3.71 22.86 26.96
CA ALA A 589 3.66 24.32 27.02
C ALA A 589 2.26 24.85 26.69
N ASN A 590 1.84 24.88 25.43
CA ASN A 590 0.61 25.57 25.02
C ASN A 590 -0.31 24.71 24.17
N GLY A 591 -1.62 24.87 24.35
CA GLY A 591 -2.60 24.29 23.43
C GLY A 591 -2.70 22.78 23.54
N GLY A 592 -3.17 22.26 24.69
CA GLY A 592 -3.27 20.81 24.89
C GLY A 592 -4.12 20.17 23.80
N GLY A 593 -5.33 20.71 23.58
CA GLY A 593 -6.16 20.40 22.43
C GLY A 593 -5.61 21.00 21.14
N ALA A 594 -5.60 22.34 21.04
CA ALA A 594 -5.12 23.03 19.85
C ALA A 594 -4.26 24.27 20.16
N ARG A 595 -3.25 24.52 19.33
CA ARG A 595 -2.51 25.77 19.28
C ARG A 595 -2.61 26.38 17.89
N VAL A 596 -2.99 27.65 17.80
CA VAL A 596 -3.02 28.40 16.53
C VAL A 596 -2.17 29.66 16.61
N THR A 597 -1.47 29.96 15.52
CA THR A 597 -0.57 31.12 15.43
C THR A 597 -0.51 31.72 14.02
N ALA A 598 0.02 32.95 13.92
CA ALA A 598 0.45 33.59 12.68
C ALA A 598 -0.66 33.86 11.64
N ASN A 599 -1.81 34.32 12.11
CA ASN A 599 -3.05 34.56 11.36
C ASN A 599 -3.68 33.26 10.82
N ALA A 600 -3.71 32.23 11.67
CA ALA A 600 -4.46 30.99 11.42
C ALA A 600 -5.79 31.07 12.18
N ASP A 601 -6.91 31.07 11.46
CA ASP A 601 -8.22 31.07 12.10
C ASP A 601 -8.59 29.65 12.56
N LEU A 602 -9.16 29.54 13.77
CA LEU A 602 -9.71 28.28 14.28
C LEU A 602 -11.20 28.40 14.48
N ARG A 603 -11.97 27.62 13.73
CA ARG A 603 -13.42 27.52 13.85
C ARG A 603 -13.83 26.13 14.33
N LEU A 604 -14.45 26.09 15.50
CA LEU A 604 -15.01 24.89 16.12
C LEU A 604 -16.53 25.00 16.15
N THR A 605 -17.23 24.03 15.54
CA THR A 605 -18.70 24.00 15.52
C THR A 605 -19.20 22.63 15.95
N GLY A 606 -19.96 22.56 17.06
CA GLY A 606 -20.47 21.28 17.55
C GLY A 606 -19.37 20.33 18.03
N VAL A 607 -18.29 20.86 18.63
CA VAL A 607 -17.14 20.06 19.09
C VAL A 607 -17.17 19.90 20.60
N GLY A 608 -16.92 18.66 21.08
CA GLY A 608 -16.65 18.36 22.47
C GLY A 608 -15.15 18.43 22.79
N LEU A 609 -14.73 19.45 23.53
CA LEU A 609 -13.36 19.63 24.01
C LEU A 609 -13.29 19.19 25.47
N ARG A 610 -12.55 18.11 25.77
CA ARG A 610 -12.58 17.50 27.11
C ARG A 610 -11.23 17.00 27.60
N GLY A 611 -10.88 17.30 28.85
CA GLY A 611 -9.75 16.64 29.52
C GLY A 611 -8.38 16.88 28.87
N ASN A 612 -8.21 17.93 28.07
CA ASN A 612 -6.88 18.25 27.53
C ASN A 612 -6.04 18.97 28.59
N GLN A 613 -4.72 18.94 28.41
CA GLN A 613 -3.76 19.44 29.38
C GLN A 613 -2.69 20.31 28.70
N ALA A 614 -2.45 21.50 29.24
CA ALA A 614 -1.28 22.32 28.91
C ALA A 614 -0.97 23.32 30.03
N ALA A 615 0.22 23.91 30.02
CA ALA A 615 0.55 25.01 30.94
C ALA A 615 -0.32 26.25 30.65
N THR A 616 -0.64 26.49 29.38
CA THR A 616 -1.47 27.61 28.89
C THR A 616 -2.41 27.13 27.78
N GLY A 617 -3.69 27.49 27.88
CA GLY A 617 -4.70 27.11 26.88
C GLY A 617 -4.82 25.59 26.73
N ALA A 618 -5.18 24.90 27.80
CA ALA A 618 -5.35 23.46 27.82
C ALA A 618 -6.31 22.96 26.72
N ALA A 619 -7.45 23.62 26.49
CA ALA A 619 -8.28 23.31 25.31
C ALA A 619 -7.72 23.98 24.05
N VAL A 620 -7.55 25.31 24.08
CA VAL A 620 -7.06 26.09 22.93
C VAL A 620 -6.14 27.21 23.40
N SER A 621 -5.02 27.38 22.70
CA SER A 621 -4.14 28.55 22.80
C SER A 621 -4.02 29.24 21.44
N ALA A 622 -4.43 30.50 21.33
CA ALA A 622 -4.31 31.30 20.09
C ALA A 622 -3.36 32.51 20.30
N PHE A 623 -2.48 32.77 19.32
CA PHE A 623 -1.47 33.82 19.41
C PHE A 623 -1.28 34.56 18.08
N GLY A 624 -1.60 35.87 18.08
CA GLY A 624 -1.53 36.72 16.90
C GLY A 624 -2.91 37.24 16.51
N ALA A 625 -3.07 37.81 15.32
CA ALA A 625 -4.36 38.28 14.84
C ALA A 625 -5.29 37.15 14.35
N ASP A 626 -5.25 36.02 15.06
CA ASP A 626 -6.01 34.80 14.78
C ASP A 626 -7.46 34.96 15.28
N ASP A 627 -8.45 34.61 14.46
CA ASP A 627 -9.84 34.52 14.93
C ASP A 627 -10.09 33.13 15.54
N LEU A 628 -10.58 33.12 16.78
CA LEU A 628 -11.05 31.91 17.47
C LEU A 628 -12.56 31.94 17.58
N VAL A 629 -13.22 31.03 16.87
CA VAL A 629 -14.68 30.95 16.83
C VAL A 629 -15.15 29.61 17.35
N LEU A 630 -15.92 29.61 18.45
CA LEU A 630 -16.59 28.41 18.96
C LEU A 630 -18.11 28.61 18.91
N GLN A 631 -18.78 27.63 18.32
CA GLN A 631 -20.24 27.60 18.22
C GLN A 631 -20.76 26.24 18.67
N ARG A 632 -21.74 26.21 19.59
CA ARG A 632 -22.34 24.95 20.08
C ARG A 632 -21.31 23.98 20.65
N CYS A 633 -20.30 24.48 21.37
CA CYS A 633 -19.18 23.67 21.84
C CYS A 633 -19.23 23.42 23.35
N LEU A 634 -18.81 22.23 23.76
CA LEU A 634 -18.53 21.92 25.17
C LEU A 634 -17.02 22.06 25.40
N VAL A 635 -16.61 22.83 26.41
CA VAL A 635 -15.22 22.95 26.86
C VAL A 635 -15.17 22.58 28.34
N ALA A 636 -14.91 21.32 28.63
CA ALA A 636 -15.03 20.77 29.98
C ALA A 636 -13.77 20.08 30.48
N GLU A 637 -13.59 20.08 31.80
CA GLU A 637 -12.61 19.22 32.50
C GLU A 637 -11.15 19.46 32.06
N GLN A 638 -10.82 20.65 31.55
CA GLN A 638 -9.47 20.95 31.10
C GLN A 638 -8.51 21.05 32.29
N LEU A 639 -7.30 20.51 32.13
CA LEU A 639 -6.21 20.56 33.10
C LEU A 639 -5.30 21.76 32.83
N GLY A 640 -5.83 22.95 33.10
CA GLY A 640 -5.19 24.24 32.89
C GLY A 640 -6.21 25.35 32.65
N ASP A 641 -5.75 26.52 32.21
CA ASP A 641 -6.66 27.54 31.64
C ASP A 641 -7.29 26.96 30.38
N ALA A 642 -8.61 27.01 30.22
CA ALA A 642 -9.29 26.33 29.13
C ALA A 642 -9.00 26.98 27.77
N LEU A 643 -9.44 28.23 27.58
CA LEU A 643 -9.11 29.01 26.37
C LEU A 643 -8.15 30.14 26.73
N HIS A 644 -7.05 30.24 25.98
CA HIS A 644 -6.08 31.33 26.08
C HIS A 644 -5.96 32.04 24.73
N MET A 645 -6.11 33.36 24.74
CA MET A 645 -5.87 34.19 23.56
C MET A 645 -4.94 35.36 23.87
N GLN A 646 -4.03 35.65 22.95
CA GLN A 646 -3.05 36.72 23.10
C GLN A 646 -2.85 37.51 21.80
N VAL A 647 -2.94 38.86 21.89
CA VAL A 647 -2.77 39.86 20.79
C VAL A 647 -3.89 39.86 19.72
N GLY A 648 -4.25 41.05 19.21
CA GLY A 648 -4.68 41.32 17.81
C GLY A 648 -5.96 40.73 17.20
N GLY A 649 -6.40 39.53 17.59
CA GLY A 649 -7.50 38.79 16.93
C GLY A 649 -8.90 38.98 17.55
N ALA A 650 -9.87 38.19 17.09
CA ALA A 650 -11.22 38.15 17.63
C ALA A 650 -11.58 36.79 18.27
N LEU A 651 -12.06 36.83 19.51
CA LEU A 651 -12.76 35.70 20.14
C LEU A 651 -14.25 35.81 19.87
N GLN A 652 -14.88 34.75 19.36
CA GLN A 652 -16.33 34.64 19.24
C GLN A 652 -16.83 33.35 19.87
N LEU A 653 -17.64 33.47 20.91
CA LEU A 653 -18.32 32.35 21.56
C LEU A 653 -19.83 32.54 21.43
N SER A 654 -20.51 31.54 20.87
CA SER A 654 -21.98 31.47 20.83
C SER A 654 -22.45 30.09 21.24
N GLU A 655 -23.27 30.00 22.29
CA GLU A 655 -23.80 28.72 22.80
C GLU A 655 -22.68 27.76 23.21
N VAL A 656 -21.72 28.26 23.97
CA VAL A 656 -20.58 27.49 24.47
C VAL A 656 -20.76 27.21 25.96
N SER A 657 -20.53 25.97 26.38
CA SER A 657 -20.48 25.58 27.79
C SER A 657 -19.03 25.38 28.24
N LEU A 658 -18.50 26.30 29.04
CA LEU A 658 -17.18 26.20 29.68
C LEU A 658 -17.33 25.74 31.13
N LEU A 659 -17.05 24.45 31.37
CA LEU A 659 -17.45 23.76 32.60
C LEU A 659 -16.29 23.08 33.33
N ALA A 660 -16.20 23.29 34.65
CA ALA A 660 -15.34 22.50 35.54
C ALA A 660 -13.85 22.44 35.13
N ASN A 661 -13.32 23.51 34.53
CA ASN A 661 -11.91 23.58 34.16
C ASN A 661 -11.05 23.94 35.38
N SER A 662 -9.87 23.31 35.53
CA SER A 662 -9.05 23.52 36.72
C SER A 662 -8.45 24.93 36.82
N GLY A 663 -8.27 25.60 35.67
CA GLY A 663 -7.83 27.00 35.56
C GLY A 663 -8.97 27.96 35.21
N SER A 664 -8.62 29.07 34.57
CA SER A 664 -9.58 30.06 34.07
C SER A 664 -10.37 29.48 32.89
N ALA A 665 -11.66 29.79 32.78
CA ALA A 665 -12.42 29.44 31.59
C ALA A 665 -11.89 30.20 30.37
N LEU A 666 -11.65 31.51 30.56
CA LEU A 666 -11.18 32.41 29.52
C LEU A 666 -10.03 33.26 30.05
N ARG A 667 -8.82 33.05 29.52
CA ARG A 667 -7.66 33.90 29.75
C ARG A 667 -7.41 34.77 28.52
N LEU A 668 -7.57 36.08 28.65
CA LEU A 668 -7.45 37.02 27.53
C LEU A 668 -6.32 38.02 27.79
N ASP A 669 -5.22 37.90 27.07
CA ASP A 669 -4.03 38.74 27.25
C ASP A 669 -3.92 39.77 26.11
N GLY A 670 -4.61 40.90 26.27
CA GLY A 670 -4.62 42.01 25.30
C GLY A 670 -3.31 42.82 25.29
N SER A 671 -2.93 43.36 24.13
CA SER A 671 -1.75 44.22 23.95
C SER A 671 -2.15 45.61 23.43
N ALA A 672 -1.23 46.35 22.79
CA ALA A 672 -1.51 47.68 22.23
C ALA A 672 -2.50 47.64 21.04
N GLU A 673 -2.58 46.49 20.36
CA GLU A 673 -3.65 46.18 19.41
C GLU A 673 -4.81 45.56 20.18
N SER A 674 -6.02 46.13 20.07
CA SER A 674 -7.16 45.71 20.88
C SER A 674 -7.68 44.35 20.44
N LEU A 675 -7.44 43.32 21.26
CA LEU A 675 -8.12 42.04 21.18
C LEU A 675 -9.64 42.28 21.33
N THR A 676 -10.45 41.73 20.43
CA THR A 676 -11.92 41.78 20.57
C THR A 676 -12.44 40.44 21.10
N ALA A 677 -13.45 40.48 21.98
CA ALA A 677 -14.11 39.29 22.48
C ALA A 677 -15.61 39.49 22.49
N GLN A 678 -16.34 38.63 21.77
CA GLN A 678 -17.79 38.58 21.73
C GLN A 678 -18.24 37.25 22.35
N ILE A 679 -18.95 37.34 23.48
CA ILE A 679 -19.40 36.17 24.23
C ILE A 679 -20.90 36.23 24.42
N GLU A 680 -21.61 35.34 23.73
CA GLU A 680 -23.07 35.33 23.71
C GLU A 680 -23.63 33.97 24.06
N ARG A 681 -24.79 33.97 24.73
CA ARG A 681 -25.59 32.76 24.98
C ARG A 681 -24.77 31.63 25.60
N SER A 682 -23.77 31.94 26.43
CA SER A 682 -22.78 30.97 26.90
C SER A 682 -22.86 30.71 28.41
N LEU A 683 -22.54 29.49 28.81
CA LEU A 683 -22.48 29.03 30.20
C LEU A 683 -21.02 28.93 30.64
N ILE A 684 -20.63 29.65 31.70
CA ILE A 684 -19.29 29.60 32.30
C ILE A 684 -19.43 29.27 33.77
N TRP A 685 -19.19 28.02 34.15
CA TRP A 685 -19.43 27.57 35.52
C TRP A 685 -18.46 26.51 36.05
N GLY A 686 -18.16 26.57 37.35
CA GLY A 686 -17.34 25.56 38.03
C GLY A 686 -15.84 25.62 37.71
N ASN A 687 -15.38 26.65 37.01
CA ASN A 687 -13.98 26.84 36.65
C ASN A 687 -13.18 27.43 37.81
N GLY A 688 -11.85 27.27 37.79
CA GLY A 688 -10.96 27.93 38.74
C GLY A 688 -11.17 29.45 38.80
N GLN A 689 -11.36 30.08 37.63
CA GLN A 689 -11.84 31.46 37.45
C GLN A 689 -12.75 31.52 36.21
N GLY A 690 -13.70 32.47 36.13
CA GLY A 690 -14.51 32.66 34.93
C GLY A 690 -13.71 33.37 33.83
N LEU A 691 -13.76 34.70 33.83
CA LEU A 691 -13.00 35.54 32.89
C LEU A 691 -11.77 36.16 33.57
N SER A 692 -10.59 36.00 32.97
CA SER A 692 -9.32 36.58 33.43
C SER A 692 -8.68 37.44 32.33
N PRO A 693 -9.13 38.69 32.13
CA PRO A 693 -8.57 39.59 31.13
C PRO A 693 -7.37 40.37 31.68
N SER A 694 -6.35 40.57 30.84
CA SER A 694 -5.22 41.45 31.08
C SER A 694 -5.00 42.38 29.88
N GLY A 695 -4.48 43.59 30.12
CA GLY A 695 -4.28 44.58 29.06
C GLY A 695 -5.58 45.15 28.46
N SER A 696 -5.53 45.58 27.19
CA SER A 696 -6.66 46.21 26.50
C SER A 696 -7.48 45.17 25.72
N VAL A 697 -8.65 44.81 26.25
CA VAL A 697 -9.60 43.89 25.61
C VAL A 697 -10.94 44.59 25.39
N ALA A 698 -11.44 44.58 24.15
CA ALA A 698 -12.76 45.09 23.78
C ALA A 698 -13.79 43.97 23.90
N LEU A 699 -14.47 43.93 25.04
CA LEU A 699 -15.43 42.88 25.38
C LEU A 699 -16.87 43.31 25.07
N SER A 700 -17.57 42.53 24.26
CA SER A 700 -19.03 42.54 24.12
C SER A 700 -19.59 41.22 24.64
N SER A 701 -20.71 41.29 25.37
CA SER A 701 -21.36 40.07 25.85
C SER A 701 -22.86 40.25 25.99
N SER A 702 -23.62 39.17 25.81
CA SER A 702 -25.07 39.15 26.01
C SER A 702 -25.58 37.74 26.37
N CYS A 703 -26.64 37.69 27.18
CA CYS A 703 -27.34 36.46 27.56
C CYS A 703 -26.42 35.32 28.06
N ASN A 704 -25.52 35.58 29.01
CA ASN A 704 -24.65 34.54 29.56
C ASN A 704 -25.08 34.08 30.95
N ASN A 705 -24.67 32.89 31.38
CA ASN A 705 -24.72 32.48 32.79
C ASN A 705 -23.32 32.22 33.32
N THR A 706 -22.84 33.04 34.26
CA THR A 706 -21.45 33.03 34.72
C THR A 706 -21.31 32.89 36.23
N GLN A 707 -20.30 32.13 36.68
CA GLN A 707 -20.00 31.90 38.11
C GLN A 707 -19.58 33.14 38.90
N ASP A 708 -19.12 34.19 38.22
CA ASP A 708 -18.47 35.37 38.82
C ASP A 708 -19.11 36.69 38.38
N ASN A 709 -20.22 36.64 37.64
CA ASN A 709 -20.90 37.80 37.08
C ASN A 709 -19.97 38.68 36.21
N SER A 710 -18.99 38.05 35.55
CA SER A 710 -18.00 38.72 34.70
C SER A 710 -18.56 39.17 33.34
N LEU A 711 -19.72 38.63 32.92
CA LEU A 711 -20.35 38.91 31.63
C LEU A 711 -21.82 39.33 31.80
N ASN A 712 -22.38 39.98 30.77
CA ASN A 712 -23.79 40.35 30.76
C ASN A 712 -24.69 39.11 30.71
N GLY A 713 -25.68 39.05 31.59
CA GLY A 713 -26.63 37.96 31.71
C GLY A 713 -26.99 37.71 33.18
N ILE A 714 -26.91 36.46 33.63
CA ILE A 714 -27.16 36.05 35.01
C ILE A 714 -25.91 35.45 35.66
N SER A 715 -25.97 35.37 36.99
CA SER A 715 -25.01 34.61 37.79
C SER A 715 -25.78 33.73 38.76
N SER A 716 -26.21 32.56 38.27
CA SER A 716 -27.00 31.60 39.03
C SER A 716 -26.48 30.19 38.82
N ALA A 717 -26.44 29.41 39.90
CA ALA A 717 -26.04 28.02 39.82
C ALA A 717 -26.87 27.31 38.74
N PRO A 718 -26.23 26.63 37.78
CA PRO A 718 -26.92 26.08 36.63
C PRO A 718 -27.69 24.80 36.96
N GLU A 719 -27.52 24.19 38.14
CA GLU A 719 -28.25 22.96 38.51
C GLU A 719 -28.17 21.89 37.39
N LEU A 720 -26.95 21.46 37.05
CA LEU A 720 -26.73 20.50 35.97
C LEU A 720 -27.11 19.08 36.39
N VAL A 721 -27.60 18.29 35.43
CA VAL A 721 -27.97 16.87 35.60
C VAL A 721 -27.12 15.98 34.72
N SER A 722 -26.92 14.75 35.18
CA SER A 722 -26.19 13.73 34.42
C SER A 722 -27.12 12.91 33.53
N ASN A 723 -26.71 12.70 32.29
CA ASN A 723 -27.28 11.71 31.38
C ASN A 723 -26.16 10.89 30.71
N LEU A 724 -26.48 10.14 29.65
CA LEU A 724 -25.49 9.34 28.92
C LEU A 724 -24.41 10.20 28.22
N ARG A 725 -24.64 11.50 27.97
CA ARG A 725 -23.70 12.45 27.34
C ARG A 725 -22.86 13.24 28.34
N GLY A 726 -23.03 12.99 29.64
CA GLY A 726 -22.28 13.65 30.71
C GLY A 726 -23.17 14.45 31.65
N ASP A 727 -22.55 15.23 32.52
CA ASP A 727 -23.21 16.05 33.56
C ASP A 727 -23.25 17.54 33.19
N TYR A 728 -23.67 17.81 31.96
CA TYR A 728 -23.59 19.14 31.35
C TYR A 728 -24.95 19.77 31.03
N HIS A 729 -26.04 19.03 31.18
CA HIS A 729 -27.39 19.46 30.80
C HIS A 729 -28.11 20.17 31.94
N TYR A 730 -28.98 21.11 31.61
CA TYR A 730 -29.79 21.81 32.61
C TYR A 730 -30.83 20.90 33.26
N ALA A 731 -31.00 21.01 34.59
CA ALA A 731 -32.21 20.55 35.24
C ALA A 731 -33.41 21.39 34.81
N ALA A 732 -34.59 20.77 34.80
CA ALA A 732 -35.85 21.47 34.58
C ALA A 732 -36.04 22.63 35.59
N GLY A 733 -36.26 23.83 35.07
CA GLY A 733 -36.48 25.05 35.88
C GLY A 733 -35.21 25.75 36.33
N SER A 734 -34.02 25.32 35.88
CA SER A 734 -32.79 26.06 36.10
C SER A 734 -32.87 27.47 35.47
N ALA A 735 -32.19 28.43 36.09
CA ALA A 735 -32.22 29.83 35.66
C ALA A 735 -31.59 30.06 34.27
N GLY A 736 -30.84 29.10 33.74
CA GLY A 736 -30.29 29.15 32.39
C GLY A 736 -31.25 28.69 31.29
N VAL A 737 -32.37 28.04 31.66
CA VAL A 737 -33.39 27.56 30.73
C VAL A 737 -34.25 28.73 30.24
N ASP A 738 -34.58 28.77 28.95
CA ASP A 738 -35.39 29.79 28.28
C ASP A 738 -34.86 31.24 28.50
N LEU A 739 -33.56 31.40 28.78
CA LEU A 739 -33.01 32.71 29.16
C LEU A 739 -32.88 33.67 27.96
N CYS A 740 -32.60 33.13 26.78
CA CYS A 740 -32.27 33.91 25.59
C CYS A 740 -33.44 34.02 24.61
N VAL A 741 -33.46 35.09 23.83
CA VAL A 741 -34.55 35.40 22.87
C VAL A 741 -34.23 34.98 21.42
N ASP A 742 -33.00 34.56 21.18
CA ASP A 742 -32.48 34.05 19.92
C ASP A 742 -31.40 32.99 20.18
N GLY A 743 -31.00 32.27 19.13
CA GLY A 743 -29.94 31.26 19.18
C GLY A 743 -29.88 30.42 17.89
N LEU A 744 -28.93 29.49 17.83
CA LEU A 744 -28.77 28.53 16.74
C LEU A 744 -29.86 27.45 16.81
N PRO A 745 -30.17 26.76 15.69
CA PRO A 745 -31.36 25.92 15.58
C PRO A 745 -31.22 24.50 16.16
N ALA A 746 -30.01 24.09 16.58
CA ALA A 746 -29.76 22.79 17.19
C ALA A 746 -28.66 22.90 18.26
N ASP A 747 -28.69 22.04 19.27
CA ASP A 747 -27.67 21.95 20.32
C ASP A 747 -26.51 21.00 19.94
N LEU A 748 -25.59 20.74 20.87
CA LEU A 748 -24.47 19.82 20.65
C LEU A 748 -24.90 18.35 20.54
N ASP A 749 -26.06 17.98 21.10
CA ASP A 749 -26.65 16.66 20.99
C ASP A 749 -27.58 16.53 19.76
N GLY A 750 -27.63 17.55 18.91
CA GLY A 750 -28.53 17.60 17.75
C GLY A 750 -30.00 17.82 18.12
N SER A 751 -30.31 18.15 19.38
CA SER A 751 -31.66 18.49 19.81
C SER A 751 -32.08 19.82 19.16
N PRO A 752 -33.30 19.92 18.61
CA PRO A 752 -33.76 21.16 18.00
C PRO A 752 -33.88 22.26 19.05
N ARG A 753 -33.58 23.51 18.67
CA ARG A 753 -33.70 24.70 19.51
C ARG A 753 -34.65 25.72 18.91
N PRO A 754 -35.42 26.48 19.71
CA PRO A 754 -35.55 26.33 21.17
C PRO A 754 -36.53 25.20 21.54
N ILE A 755 -36.34 24.56 22.71
CA ILE A 755 -37.38 23.73 23.34
C ILE A 755 -37.99 24.50 24.50
N GLY A 756 -39.11 25.18 24.26
CA GLY A 756 -39.77 25.98 25.27
C GLY A 756 -40.14 27.38 24.78
N SER A 757 -39.91 28.36 25.64
CA SER A 757 -40.28 29.77 25.39
C SER A 757 -39.11 30.65 24.93
N GLY A 758 -37.87 30.16 25.04
CA GLY A 758 -36.65 30.82 24.64
C GLY A 758 -35.52 29.81 24.40
N TRP A 759 -34.32 30.29 24.16
CA TRP A 759 -33.13 29.46 23.97
C TRP A 759 -32.38 29.32 25.28
N ASP A 760 -31.87 28.12 25.53
CA ASP A 760 -31.05 27.84 26.69
C ASP A 760 -29.62 28.34 26.47
N VAL A 761 -29.00 28.86 27.53
CA VAL A 761 -27.58 29.24 27.46
C VAL A 761 -26.66 28.02 27.37
N GLY A 762 -25.54 28.16 26.69
CA GLY A 762 -24.53 27.11 26.56
C GLY A 762 -24.87 26.07 25.50
N ALA A 763 -24.10 24.99 25.50
CA ALA A 763 -24.06 24.00 24.42
C ALA A 763 -25.26 23.05 24.36
N PHE A 764 -26.08 22.99 25.40
CA PHE A 764 -27.17 22.01 25.53
C PHE A 764 -28.52 22.69 25.82
N GLU A 765 -29.60 22.08 25.34
CA GLU A 765 -30.95 22.37 25.84
C GLU A 765 -31.27 21.51 27.08
N GLY A 766 -32.13 22.00 27.96
CA GLY A 766 -32.50 21.39 29.24
C GLY A 766 -33.57 20.30 29.14
N GLU A 767 -34.35 20.26 28.05
CA GLU A 767 -35.26 19.13 27.75
C GLU A 767 -34.61 18.14 26.78
N PHE A 768 -34.33 16.93 27.25
CA PHE A 768 -33.60 15.90 26.50
C PHE A 768 -34.52 14.87 25.84
N ALA A 769 -34.16 14.43 24.64
CA ALA A 769 -34.74 13.24 24.00
C ALA A 769 -33.94 11.98 24.40
N PRO A 770 -34.60 10.85 24.73
CA PRO A 770 -33.93 9.63 25.19
C PRO A 770 -32.83 9.14 24.24
N PHE A 771 -31.60 9.05 24.73
CA PHE A 771 -30.47 8.45 24.03
C PHE A 771 -30.52 6.93 24.15
N ILE A 772 -30.16 6.26 23.07
CA ILE A 772 -29.88 4.82 23.05
C ILE A 772 -28.36 4.70 23.05
N ASP A 773 -27.81 3.71 23.74
CA ASP A 773 -26.41 3.29 23.61
C ASP A 773 -26.37 2.10 22.64
N PRO A 774 -26.22 2.33 21.33
CA PRO A 774 -26.24 1.27 20.35
C PRO A 774 -24.81 0.80 20.12
N ILE A 775 -24.58 -0.50 20.27
CA ILE A 775 -23.29 -1.09 19.92
C ILE A 775 -23.04 -0.84 18.42
N PHE A 776 -21.87 -0.27 18.08
CA PHE A 776 -21.36 0.08 16.74
C PHE A 776 -21.89 1.37 16.12
N ALA A 777 -22.59 2.22 16.86
CA ALA A 777 -23.23 3.38 16.26
C ALA A 777 -22.36 4.64 16.23
N ASP A 778 -21.24 4.70 16.96
CA ASP A 778 -20.29 5.81 16.81
C ASP A 778 -19.31 5.67 15.65
N GLN A 779 -19.27 4.55 14.95
CA GLN A 779 -18.37 4.28 13.81
C GLN A 779 -16.89 4.09 14.16
N PHE A 780 -16.49 4.18 15.44
CA PHE A 780 -15.11 4.02 15.88
C PHE A 780 -14.87 2.71 16.64
N GLU A 781 -15.92 2.13 17.19
CA GLU A 781 -15.90 0.80 17.81
C GLU A 781 -15.41 -0.28 16.83
N THR A 782 -14.52 -1.15 17.30
CA THR A 782 -14.05 -2.30 16.52
C THR A 782 -15.07 -3.45 16.63
N PRO A 783 -15.48 -4.10 15.52
CA PRO A 783 -16.36 -5.27 15.53
C PRO A 783 -15.82 -6.46 16.34
#